data_AF-A0A6P5YEG5-F1
#
_entry.id   AF-A0A6P5YEG5-F1
#
_cell.length_a   1.000
_cell.length_b   1.000
_cell.length_c   1.000
_cell.angle_alpha   90.00
_cell.angle_beta   90.00
_cell.angle_gamma   90.00
#
_symmetry.space_group_name_H-M   'P 1'
#
loop_
_entity.id
_entity.type
_entity.pdbx_description
1 polymer ?
#
loop_
_entity_poly.entity_id
_entity_poly.type
_entity_poly.pdbx_seq_one_letter_code
_entity_poly.pdbx_strand_id
1 'polypeptide(L)'
;MEISCFHSLVLLVHFFILCTTRLHSLITDQSALLALKAHINPETQNILANNWTTATSVCNWIGITCGGQPQRVIALNISSMDLEGTIPPHIGNLSSLQIIDLSFNRLSGTIPGEIGYLTNVKNLNISYNHLTGHIPSRIGNCTLLEEINFSENNLTGALPPEIGNLSNLKALRVNNNVLRGIIPSTIFNISALQVVLLYENSLSGNLPSSIGFFLPNLAELHLRGNELQGIIPSSISNASKLTLLDLTDNFFTGSIPNSIGNLRNLQKLELAQNNLTSESSMVESNFISSLTQNSHLRRIVLSGNPLGSILPMSVGNLSAFLEYFLVSDCKLKGFIPAELGNLSSLIALELGKNELTGIIPNTIGKLQKLQGLHLQSNRLQGTILYDLCQLSSLVELFLGGNELSGSIPECLGNLKALRNISLGFNRLTSMIPSSLWSLNDILAIDLSSNSLQGSLPLEIENLKVVTEIDLSNNQLSGYIPNSIGNLKMLVYLSLAENKLQGSIPESFSGSISLEFLDLSVNNLSGVIPMSLVKLLYLQYFNVSSNELQGEIPSEGPFANFLAQSYVMNKALCGAARLQVPPCKTGTSKGTRRTLFLFLKIFFPMIALCCMLLLIHVLVKQYFQKGMIAVLPTKRRTILYQEIALATDGFSESNLLGTGGFGSVYKGTMKEEKNVAIKVFNMHTERAIRSFEDESKLLSIIHHPNIVKLINSCRDDDFKALVLEYMPNGTLDKWLYTHNYFLNLLQRLDVMIEVASAMLYLHARHAVHFDLKPSNILLDEDMVAHVSDFSIAKILDEQKAVKQTSTLSTVGYMAPEYGSSGIISEKTDVYSFGILLMETFTRKKPTDEMFDGEMNLRRWVCESLPRAVDRITDVALLEADQEAISAKRKCILSIMKVARFCTAELSVERKTMREVEEELQRIKKNYLRDSECQVQREIYPSISRQELLLATDGFNESQIVQYGEFGVLYKGKMPSPYGHDVYRAIKVFNRIKRGRESFAVESEALSFIRHRNVVKILKMCNEVDFKALVLEYMPYGSLEQWLHYNDDDSPLRNILTMLNTMIDVASALCYLHTMCVIHCNLRPSNVLLDNDMVAHVSDFSIAKRVSERTAATKTATKATAGYMAPALVFY
;
A
#
# COMPACT_ATOMS: atom_id res chain seq x y z
N MET A 1 4.35 101.85 -0.12
CA MET A 1 4.99 101.08 0.97
C MET A 1 4.13 99.89 1.44
N GLU A 2 2.80 99.93 1.32
CA GLU A 2 1.91 98.87 1.84
C GLU A 2 1.86 97.57 1.00
N ILE A 3 2.13 97.62 -0.31
CA ILE A 3 2.07 96.43 -1.19
C ILE A 3 3.28 95.48 -0.99
N SER A 4 4.43 96.01 -0.57
CA SER A 4 5.67 95.24 -0.35
C SER A 4 5.65 94.45 0.98
N CYS A 5 4.99 94.97 2.01
CA CYS A 5 4.80 94.26 3.29
C CYS A 5 3.82 93.09 3.14
N PHE A 6 2.78 93.22 2.32
CA PHE A 6 1.81 92.15 2.12
C PHE A 6 2.40 90.95 1.35
N HIS A 7 3.22 91.20 0.31
CA HIS A 7 3.95 90.14 -0.39
C HIS A 7 5.00 89.45 0.50
N SER A 8 5.71 90.21 1.34
CA SER A 8 6.69 89.63 2.28
C SER A 8 6.01 88.79 3.38
N LEU A 9 4.84 89.20 3.86
CA LEU A 9 4.06 88.45 4.85
C LEU A 9 3.47 87.16 4.26
N VAL A 10 2.96 87.19 3.02
CA VAL A 10 2.46 85.99 2.33
C VAL A 10 3.59 85.00 2.03
N LEU A 11 4.77 85.49 1.62
CA LEU A 11 5.97 84.66 1.45
C LEU A 11 6.46 84.08 2.78
N LEU A 12 6.45 84.84 3.87
CA LEU A 12 6.83 84.34 5.20
C LEU A 12 5.84 83.30 5.73
N VAL A 13 4.53 83.50 5.52
CA VAL A 13 3.49 82.54 5.90
C VAL A 13 3.58 81.28 5.04
N HIS A 14 3.82 81.38 3.73
CA HIS A 14 4.11 80.22 2.88
C HIS A 14 5.38 79.50 3.30
N PHE A 15 6.45 80.22 3.63
CA PHE A 15 7.71 79.62 4.10
C PHE A 15 7.55 78.95 5.46
N PHE A 16 6.80 79.55 6.39
CA PHE A 16 6.45 78.95 7.68
C PHE A 16 5.59 77.70 7.51
N ILE A 17 4.56 77.74 6.66
CA ILE A 17 3.70 76.56 6.38
C ILE A 17 4.50 75.44 5.70
N LEU A 18 5.40 75.76 4.77
CA LEU A 18 6.32 74.79 4.15
C LEU A 18 7.33 74.21 5.14
N CYS A 19 7.79 75.01 6.12
CA CYS A 19 8.74 74.55 7.15
C CYS A 19 8.06 73.73 8.25
N THR A 20 6.83 74.07 8.65
CA THR A 20 6.04 73.31 9.65
C THR A 20 5.53 71.98 9.08
N THR A 21 5.07 71.95 7.82
CA THR A 21 4.68 70.69 7.14
C THR A 21 5.85 69.75 6.93
N ARG A 22 7.05 70.28 6.60
CA ARG A 22 8.31 69.51 6.54
C ARG A 22 8.64 68.86 7.88
N LEU A 23 8.65 69.63 8.98
CA LEU A 23 8.97 69.14 10.32
C LEU A 23 7.95 68.09 10.79
N HIS A 24 6.66 68.33 10.56
CA HIS A 24 5.59 67.42 10.99
C HIS A 24 5.66 66.04 10.32
N SER A 25 6.07 66.01 9.04
CA SER A 25 6.09 64.77 8.24
C SER A 25 7.20 63.78 8.65
N LEU A 26 8.38 64.27 9.06
CA LEU A 26 9.46 63.42 9.58
C LEU A 26 9.17 62.92 11.00
N ILE A 27 8.43 63.70 11.79
CA ILE A 27 8.03 63.33 13.16
C ILE A 27 7.12 62.10 13.12
N THR A 28 6.17 62.05 12.18
CA THR A 28 5.33 60.88 11.98
C THR A 28 6.15 59.65 11.60
N ASP A 29 7.09 59.78 10.66
CA ASP A 29 7.97 58.66 10.25
C ASP A 29 8.84 58.17 11.42
N GLN A 30 9.42 59.10 12.20
CA GLN A 30 10.19 58.78 13.40
C GLN A 30 9.36 58.03 14.43
N SER A 31 8.11 58.46 14.67
CA SER A 31 7.22 57.79 15.63
C SER A 31 6.88 56.36 15.22
N ALA A 32 6.66 56.11 13.91
CA ALA A 32 6.36 54.79 13.38
C ALA A 32 7.55 53.83 13.51
N LEU A 33 8.77 54.31 13.24
CA LEU A 33 9.99 53.52 13.37
C LEU A 33 10.36 53.26 14.85
N LEU A 34 10.12 54.21 15.76
CA LEU A 34 10.27 53.95 17.20
C LEU A 34 9.23 52.94 17.71
N ALA A 35 8.01 52.93 17.15
CA ALA A 35 7.02 51.90 17.45
C ALA A 35 7.47 50.52 16.94
N LEU A 36 8.05 50.44 15.73
CA LEU A 36 8.68 49.21 15.22
C LEU A 36 9.79 48.73 16.17
N LYS A 37 10.71 49.62 16.54
CA LYS A 37 11.74 49.32 17.54
C LYS A 37 11.12 48.76 18.82
N ALA A 38 10.11 49.40 19.41
CA ALA A 38 9.48 48.93 20.64
C ALA A 38 8.86 47.51 20.57
N HIS A 39 8.58 46.99 19.36
CA HIS A 39 8.09 45.63 19.13
C HIS A 39 9.19 44.60 18.87
N ILE A 40 10.45 45.04 18.81
CA ILE A 40 11.64 44.18 18.75
C ILE A 40 12.11 43.86 20.17
N ASN A 41 12.44 42.59 20.43
CA ASN A 41 12.97 42.09 21.69
C ASN A 41 14.23 42.89 22.09
N PRO A 42 14.28 43.50 23.29
CA PRO A 42 15.42 44.27 23.75
C PRO A 42 16.77 43.52 23.70
N GLU A 43 16.77 42.19 23.87
CA GLU A 43 18.00 41.38 23.86
C GLU A 43 18.62 41.27 22.46
N THR A 44 17.80 41.29 21.41
CA THR A 44 18.24 41.23 20.00
C THR A 44 18.31 42.62 19.35
N GLN A 45 17.79 43.65 20.02
CA GLN A 45 17.74 45.02 19.51
C GLN A 45 19.08 45.77 19.56
N ASN A 46 20.18 45.20 20.08
CA ASN A 46 21.43 45.94 20.35
C ASN A 46 21.93 46.85 19.21
N ILE A 47 21.76 46.43 17.95
CA ILE A 47 22.11 47.21 16.75
C ILE A 47 21.22 48.46 16.58
N LEU A 48 19.92 48.36 16.89
CA LEU A 48 18.94 49.44 16.79
C LEU A 48 18.86 50.28 18.08
N ALA A 49 19.16 49.69 19.24
CA ALA A 49 19.01 50.29 20.57
C ALA A 49 19.78 51.61 20.69
N ASN A 50 21.04 51.61 20.26
CA ASN A 50 21.93 52.77 20.34
C ASN A 50 21.84 53.71 19.13
N ASN A 51 21.21 53.28 18.04
CA ASN A 51 21.19 54.02 16.79
C ASN A 51 19.87 54.79 16.57
N TRP A 52 18.74 54.12 16.76
CA TRP A 52 17.40 54.70 16.57
C TRP A 52 16.97 55.46 17.82
N THR A 53 17.41 56.71 17.94
CA THR A 53 17.15 57.57 19.11
C THR A 53 16.53 58.90 18.69
N THR A 54 15.75 59.53 19.57
CA THR A 54 15.14 60.84 19.31
C THR A 54 16.16 61.98 19.17
N ALA A 55 17.42 61.75 19.54
CA ALA A 55 18.50 62.73 19.46
C ALA A 55 19.09 62.89 18.05
N THR A 56 18.86 61.93 17.14
CA THR A 56 19.38 61.95 15.77
C THR A 56 18.25 61.94 14.74
N SER A 57 18.49 62.54 13.57
CA SER A 57 17.53 62.49 12.45
C SER A 57 17.33 61.04 12.00
N VAL A 58 16.07 60.69 11.73
CA VAL A 58 15.68 59.35 11.25
C VAL A 58 16.40 58.95 9.96
N CYS A 59 16.80 59.92 9.13
CA CYS A 59 17.51 59.67 7.88
C CYS A 59 18.98 59.23 8.07
N ASN A 60 19.49 59.29 9.30
CA ASN A 60 20.82 58.80 9.66
C ASN A 60 20.77 57.45 10.38
N TRP A 61 19.58 56.88 10.54
CA TRP A 61 19.41 55.61 11.23
C TRP A 61 19.83 54.44 10.33
N ILE A 62 20.46 53.43 10.94
CA ILE A 62 20.84 52.19 10.26
C ILE A 62 19.58 51.57 9.65
N GLY A 63 19.69 51.24 8.36
CA GLY A 63 18.60 50.64 7.61
C GLY A 63 17.54 51.61 7.10
N ILE A 64 17.68 52.92 7.32
CA ILE A 64 16.72 53.92 6.86
C ILE A 64 17.32 54.77 5.73
N THR A 65 16.57 54.88 4.63
CA THR A 65 16.88 55.82 3.54
C THR A 65 15.75 56.83 3.40
N CYS A 66 16.09 58.11 3.38
CA CYS A 66 15.13 59.19 3.12
C CYS A 66 15.31 59.78 1.72
N GLY A 67 14.21 60.26 1.12
CA GLY A 67 14.22 60.95 -0.17
C GLY A 67 12.97 61.77 -0.43
N GLY A 68 12.93 62.45 -1.58
CA GLY A 68 11.82 63.31 -2.00
C GLY A 68 11.88 64.75 -1.47
N GLN A 69 10.93 65.58 -1.93
CA GLN A 69 10.66 66.91 -1.37
C GLN A 69 9.14 67.07 -1.10
N PRO A 70 8.71 67.15 0.18
CA PRO A 70 9.51 67.13 1.41
C PRO A 70 10.20 65.77 1.64
N GLN A 71 11.31 65.79 2.39
CA GLN A 71 12.09 64.60 2.71
C GLN A 71 11.26 63.64 3.57
N ARG A 72 11.18 62.36 3.20
CA ARG A 72 10.42 61.31 3.89
C ARG A 72 11.19 60.00 3.87
N VAL A 73 10.85 59.04 4.73
CA VAL A 73 11.41 57.68 4.67
C VAL A 73 10.90 56.97 3.42
N ILE A 74 11.82 56.54 2.55
CA ILE A 74 11.53 55.85 1.28
C ILE A 74 12.02 54.40 1.26
N ALA A 75 12.96 54.02 2.12
CA ALA A 75 13.35 52.63 2.28
C ALA A 75 13.60 52.28 3.74
N LEU A 76 13.13 51.10 4.15
CA LEU A 76 13.41 50.44 5.41
C LEU A 76 14.06 49.08 5.09
N ASN A 77 15.34 48.93 5.43
CA ASN A 77 16.09 47.68 5.28
C ASN A 77 16.80 47.33 6.59
N ILE A 78 16.23 46.38 7.32
CA ILE A 78 16.82 45.83 8.55
C ILE A 78 16.97 44.31 8.43
N SER A 79 17.29 43.83 7.23
CA SER A 79 17.48 42.41 6.97
C SER A 79 18.78 41.87 7.58
N SER A 80 18.80 40.57 7.91
CA SER A 80 19.98 39.87 8.46
C SER A 80 20.56 40.49 9.74
N MET A 81 19.69 41.00 10.62
CA MET A 81 20.08 41.64 11.89
C MET A 81 19.79 40.77 13.13
N ASP A 82 19.36 39.52 12.94
CA ASP A 82 18.98 38.57 14.00
C ASP A 82 17.90 39.11 14.95
N LEU A 83 17.01 39.96 14.42
CA LEU A 83 15.97 40.63 15.22
C LEU A 83 14.83 39.67 15.56
N GLU A 84 14.46 39.61 16.83
CA GLU A 84 13.28 38.90 17.32
C GLU A 84 12.20 39.92 17.69
N GLY A 85 10.92 39.64 17.43
CA GLY A 85 9.84 40.59 17.72
C GLY A 85 8.65 40.42 16.80
N THR A 86 7.87 41.48 16.60
CA THR A 86 6.70 41.50 15.70
C THR A 86 6.69 42.74 14.81
N ILE A 87 5.94 42.71 13.70
CA ILE A 87 5.74 43.87 12.82
C ILE A 87 4.50 44.64 13.29
N PRO A 88 4.62 45.86 13.85
CA PRO A 88 3.47 46.59 14.34
C PRO A 88 2.67 47.28 13.22
N PRO A 89 1.37 47.57 13.45
CA PRO A 89 0.51 48.27 12.50
C PRO A 89 1.01 49.67 12.14
N HIS A 90 1.79 50.31 13.02
CA HIS A 90 2.39 51.62 12.81
C HIS A 90 3.28 51.70 11.56
N ILE A 91 3.76 50.57 11.04
CA ILE A 91 4.52 50.54 9.78
C ILE A 91 3.72 51.16 8.62
N GLY A 92 2.39 51.09 8.65
CA GLY A 92 1.49 51.71 7.68
C GLY A 92 1.51 53.24 7.66
N ASN A 93 2.07 53.89 8.69
CA ASN A 93 2.20 55.36 8.73
C ASN A 93 3.34 55.90 7.87
N LEU A 94 4.26 55.04 7.42
CA LEU A 94 5.40 55.39 6.58
C LEU A 94 5.00 55.51 5.10
N SER A 95 4.05 56.40 4.81
CA SER A 95 3.32 56.51 3.53
C SER A 95 4.18 56.70 2.27
N SER A 96 5.44 57.10 2.41
CA SER A 96 6.39 57.34 1.31
C SER A 96 7.33 56.16 1.03
N LEU A 97 7.20 55.05 1.77
CA LEU A 97 8.01 53.84 1.58
C LEU A 97 7.84 53.27 0.18
N GLN A 98 8.98 52.94 -0.43
CA GLN A 98 9.12 52.27 -1.71
C GLN A 98 9.75 50.88 -1.55
N ILE A 99 10.63 50.70 -0.55
CA ILE A 99 11.32 49.43 -0.29
C ILE A 99 11.17 49.08 1.18
N ILE A 100 10.76 47.85 1.45
CA ILE A 100 10.69 47.26 2.78
C ILE A 100 11.40 45.92 2.72
N ASP A 101 12.49 45.78 3.46
CA ASP A 101 13.24 44.54 3.61
C ASP A 101 13.46 44.24 5.10
N LEU A 102 12.72 43.26 5.60
CA LEU A 102 12.81 42.73 6.97
C LEU A 102 13.30 41.27 6.97
N SER A 103 13.84 40.79 5.85
CA SER A 103 14.14 39.38 5.65
C SER A 103 15.30 38.86 6.50
N PHE A 104 15.41 37.53 6.66
CA PHE A 104 16.48 36.88 7.42
C PHE A 104 16.58 37.39 8.87
N ASN A 105 15.45 37.35 9.58
CA ASN A 105 15.36 37.68 11.00
C ASN A 105 14.54 36.58 11.71
N ARG A 106 14.16 36.80 12.97
CA ARG A 106 13.31 35.91 13.77
C ARG A 106 11.98 36.59 14.13
N LEU A 107 11.46 37.43 13.23
CA LEU A 107 10.20 38.13 13.45
C LEU A 107 9.05 37.13 13.48
N SER A 108 8.14 37.31 14.42
CA SER A 108 6.97 36.47 14.66
C SER A 108 5.68 37.30 14.65
N GLY A 109 4.54 36.69 15.00
CA GLY A 109 3.24 37.35 14.91
C GLY A 109 2.71 37.39 13.47
N THR A 110 1.80 38.32 13.17
CA THR A 110 1.11 38.40 11.87
C THR A 110 1.59 39.56 11.02
N ILE A 111 1.40 39.46 9.69
CA ILE A 111 1.56 40.61 8.79
C ILE A 111 0.43 41.63 9.08
N PRO A 112 0.72 42.87 9.48
CA PRO A 112 -0.32 43.86 9.79
C PRO A 112 -1.09 44.27 8.54
N GLY A 113 -2.42 44.41 8.64
CA GLY A 113 -3.27 44.82 7.52
C GLY A 113 -3.02 46.26 7.04
N GLU A 114 -2.41 47.08 7.88
CA GLU A 114 -1.98 48.45 7.63
C GLU A 114 -0.86 48.55 6.59
N ILE A 115 -0.17 47.45 6.25
CA ILE A 115 0.74 47.40 5.09
C ILE A 115 0.04 47.86 3.81
N GLY A 116 -1.27 47.61 3.68
CA GLY A 116 -2.07 48.07 2.55
C GLY A 116 -2.25 49.60 2.44
N TYR A 117 -1.76 50.38 3.40
CA TYR A 117 -1.72 51.85 3.32
C TYR A 117 -0.47 52.39 2.62
N LEU A 118 0.52 51.53 2.37
CA LEU A 118 1.80 51.89 1.77
C LEU A 118 1.70 51.88 0.25
N THR A 119 0.93 52.81 -0.33
CA THR A 119 0.61 52.82 -1.76
C THR A 119 1.80 53.09 -2.69
N ASN A 120 2.92 53.57 -2.15
CA ASN A 120 4.17 53.83 -2.89
C ASN A 120 5.15 52.65 -2.92
N VAL A 121 4.83 51.56 -2.20
CA VAL A 121 5.75 50.43 -2.06
C VAL A 121 5.89 49.67 -3.39
N LYS A 122 7.14 49.38 -3.76
CA LYS A 122 7.53 48.64 -4.96
C LYS A 122 8.12 47.28 -4.62
N ASN A 123 8.91 47.20 -3.56
CA ASN A 123 9.51 45.95 -3.10
C ASN A 123 9.16 45.72 -1.63
N LEU A 124 8.53 44.57 -1.36
CA LEU A 124 8.19 44.14 -0.02
C LEU A 124 8.75 42.73 0.22
N ASN A 125 9.79 42.67 1.02
CA ASN A 125 10.48 41.44 1.41
C ASN A 125 10.45 41.24 2.93
N ILE A 126 9.85 40.16 3.38
CA ILE A 126 9.80 39.73 4.79
C ILE A 126 10.15 38.23 4.94
N SER A 127 10.81 37.65 3.93
CA SER A 127 11.12 36.21 3.88
C SER A 127 12.10 35.76 4.96
N TYR A 128 12.18 34.46 5.23
CA TYR A 128 13.07 33.88 6.25
C TYR A 128 12.83 34.51 7.63
N ASN A 129 11.63 34.29 8.16
CA ASN A 129 11.19 34.72 9.48
C ASN A 129 10.24 33.65 10.09
N HIS A 130 9.61 33.94 11.23
CA HIS A 130 8.64 33.09 11.91
C HIS A 130 7.22 33.68 11.89
N LEU A 131 6.86 34.44 10.85
CA LEU A 131 5.55 35.07 10.73
C LEU A 131 4.45 34.01 10.53
N THR A 132 3.29 34.29 11.10
CA THR A 132 2.10 33.41 11.13
C THR A 132 0.85 34.18 10.68
N GLY A 133 -0.31 33.51 10.67
CA GLY A 133 -1.57 34.14 10.28
C GLY A 133 -1.71 34.28 8.76
N HIS A 134 -2.60 35.16 8.32
CA HIS A 134 -3.00 35.25 6.91
C HIS A 134 -2.25 36.36 6.19
N ILE A 135 -2.09 36.21 4.86
CA ILE A 135 -1.69 37.32 4.00
C ILE A 135 -2.88 38.31 3.94
N PRO A 136 -2.72 39.59 4.36
CA PRO A 136 -3.85 40.52 4.39
C PRO A 136 -4.36 40.86 2.99
N SER A 137 -5.68 40.78 2.75
CA SER A 137 -6.30 41.14 1.47
C SER A 137 -6.03 42.59 1.05
N ARG A 138 -5.84 43.49 2.02
CA ARG A 138 -5.48 44.90 1.78
C ARG A 138 -4.15 45.08 1.05
N ILE A 139 -3.30 44.06 0.93
CA ILE A 139 -2.09 44.11 0.10
C ILE A 139 -2.42 44.52 -1.35
N GLY A 140 -3.61 44.19 -1.85
CA GLY A 140 -4.08 44.58 -3.19
C GLY A 140 -4.23 46.08 -3.41
N ASN A 141 -4.15 46.91 -2.36
CA ASN A 141 -4.17 48.37 -2.47
C ASN A 141 -2.80 48.96 -2.88
N CYS A 142 -1.72 48.19 -2.74
CA CYS A 142 -0.36 48.63 -3.04
C CYS A 142 -0.03 48.44 -4.54
N THR A 143 -0.76 49.11 -5.43
CA THR A 143 -0.73 48.87 -6.88
C THR A 143 0.60 49.17 -7.59
N LEU A 144 1.55 49.81 -6.91
CA LEU A 144 2.92 50.03 -7.39
C LEU A 144 3.88 48.88 -7.07
N LEU A 145 3.44 47.83 -6.37
CA LEU A 145 4.25 46.66 -6.06
C LEU A 145 4.75 45.99 -7.35
N GLU A 146 6.06 45.79 -7.39
CA GLU A 146 6.79 45.05 -8.42
C GLU A 146 7.25 43.69 -7.88
N GLU A 147 7.59 43.59 -6.59
CA GLU A 147 8.04 42.34 -5.97
C GLU A 147 7.44 42.12 -4.58
N ILE A 148 6.92 40.92 -4.36
CA ILE A 148 6.52 40.39 -3.05
C ILE A 148 7.35 39.16 -2.74
N ASN A 149 8.00 39.14 -1.58
CA ASN A 149 8.69 37.96 -1.07
C ASN A 149 8.33 37.69 0.41
N PHE A 150 7.47 36.70 0.62
CA PHE A 150 7.03 36.19 1.92
C PHE A 150 7.47 34.74 2.15
N SER A 151 8.41 34.24 1.36
CA SER A 151 8.87 32.85 1.47
C SER A 151 9.47 32.52 2.83
N GLU A 152 9.52 31.24 3.18
CA GLU A 152 10.23 30.75 4.39
C GLU A 152 9.68 31.40 5.66
N ASN A 153 8.38 31.19 5.90
CA ASN A 153 7.64 31.63 7.08
C ASN A 153 6.63 30.54 7.47
N ASN A 154 5.76 30.81 8.43
CA ASN A 154 4.68 29.91 8.85
C ASN A 154 3.30 30.52 8.58
N LEU A 155 3.15 31.21 7.44
CA LEU A 155 1.89 31.84 7.01
C LEU A 155 0.84 30.76 6.68
N THR A 156 -0.41 31.07 6.99
CA THR A 156 -1.55 30.16 6.92
C THR A 156 -2.71 30.78 6.14
N GLY A 157 -3.74 29.98 5.84
CA GLY A 157 -4.94 30.44 5.15
C GLY A 157 -4.74 30.56 3.63
N ALA A 158 -5.69 31.18 2.95
CA ALA A 158 -5.71 31.25 1.49
C ALA A 158 -4.94 32.44 0.92
N LEU A 159 -4.46 32.29 -0.32
CA LEU A 159 -3.96 33.41 -1.11
C LEU A 159 -5.10 34.39 -1.41
N PRO A 160 -4.99 35.68 -1.03
CA PRO A 160 -6.06 36.63 -1.27
C PRO A 160 -6.20 36.95 -2.77
N PRO A 161 -7.43 36.92 -3.33
CA PRO A 161 -7.67 37.22 -4.75
C PRO A 161 -7.29 38.66 -5.12
N GLU A 162 -7.23 39.57 -4.15
CA GLU A 162 -6.82 40.97 -4.31
C GLU A 162 -5.36 41.14 -4.76
N ILE A 163 -4.50 40.11 -4.64
CA ILE A 163 -3.17 40.11 -5.28
C ILE A 163 -3.30 40.32 -6.79
N GLY A 164 -4.40 39.87 -7.39
CA GLY A 164 -4.72 40.11 -8.81
C GLY A 164 -4.85 41.59 -9.19
N ASN A 165 -5.01 42.51 -8.24
CA ASN A 165 -5.06 43.95 -8.50
C ASN A 165 -3.67 44.57 -8.72
N LEU A 166 -2.59 43.84 -8.42
CA LEU A 166 -1.22 44.31 -8.49
C LEU A 166 -0.67 44.19 -9.91
N SER A 167 -1.17 45.02 -10.82
CA SER A 167 -0.86 44.95 -12.26
C SER A 167 0.62 45.15 -12.63
N ASN A 168 1.43 45.73 -11.73
CA ASN A 168 2.88 45.93 -11.91
C ASN A 168 3.73 44.78 -11.33
N LEU A 169 3.11 43.79 -10.69
CA LEU A 169 3.82 42.73 -9.98
C LEU A 169 4.59 41.85 -10.97
N LYS A 170 5.90 41.79 -10.80
CA LYS A 170 6.85 41.00 -11.60
C LYS A 170 7.21 39.70 -10.90
N ALA A 171 7.31 39.69 -9.58
CA ALA A 171 7.65 38.49 -8.81
C ALA A 171 6.73 38.30 -7.60
N LEU A 172 6.14 37.11 -7.52
CA LEU A 172 5.37 36.65 -6.37
C LEU A 172 6.06 35.42 -5.77
N ARG A 173 6.63 35.57 -4.56
CA ARG A 173 7.33 34.50 -3.84
C ARG A 173 6.70 34.29 -2.48
N VAL A 174 6.02 33.16 -2.30
CA VAL A 174 5.34 32.78 -1.04
C VAL A 174 5.55 31.29 -0.71
N ASN A 175 6.57 30.66 -1.32
CA ASN A 175 6.95 29.27 -1.11
C ASN A 175 7.40 28.99 0.35
N ASN A 176 7.42 27.72 0.75
CA ASN A 176 7.81 27.28 2.11
C ASN A 176 6.98 28.00 3.19
N ASN A 177 5.67 27.78 3.15
CA ASN A 177 4.69 28.26 4.13
C ASN A 177 3.62 27.17 4.33
N VAL A 178 2.53 27.48 5.03
CA VAL A 178 1.41 26.55 5.29
C VAL A 178 0.09 27.09 4.67
N LEU A 179 0.21 27.73 3.50
CA LEU A 179 -0.95 28.29 2.78
C LEU A 179 -1.84 27.17 2.25
N ARG A 180 -3.16 27.39 2.26
CA ARG A 180 -4.19 26.41 1.88
C ARG A 180 -5.17 26.99 0.86
N GLY A 181 -5.97 26.13 0.25
CA GLY A 181 -7.04 26.54 -0.67
C GLY A 181 -6.51 26.85 -2.08
N ILE A 182 -7.35 27.46 -2.92
CA ILE A 182 -7.05 27.59 -4.35
C ILE A 182 -6.09 28.74 -4.65
N ILE A 183 -5.31 28.61 -5.73
CA ILE A 183 -4.61 29.73 -6.35
C ILE A 183 -5.67 30.59 -7.07
N PRO A 184 -5.90 31.86 -6.66
CA PRO A 184 -6.90 32.71 -7.32
C PRO A 184 -6.56 32.92 -8.80
N SER A 185 -7.54 32.71 -9.68
CA SER A 185 -7.36 32.87 -11.13
C SER A 185 -6.97 34.30 -11.52
N THR A 186 -7.30 35.29 -10.69
CA THR A 186 -6.92 36.69 -10.86
C THR A 186 -5.41 36.92 -10.85
N ILE A 187 -4.62 36.06 -10.17
CA ILE A 187 -3.15 36.14 -10.18
C ILE A 187 -2.61 35.84 -11.59
N PHE A 188 -3.23 34.90 -12.30
CA PHE A 188 -2.83 34.54 -13.65
C PHE A 188 -3.27 35.56 -14.71
N ASN A 189 -3.86 36.69 -14.32
CA ASN A 189 -4.17 37.82 -15.22
C ASN A 189 -3.14 38.96 -15.14
N ILE A 190 -2.14 38.85 -14.27
CA ILE A 190 -1.13 39.91 -14.08
C ILE A 190 -0.06 39.79 -15.18
N SER A 191 -0.23 40.55 -16.26
CA SER A 191 0.63 40.47 -17.46
C SER A 191 2.10 40.87 -17.22
N ALA A 192 2.40 41.57 -16.12
CA ALA A 192 3.75 41.92 -15.72
C ALA A 192 4.53 40.77 -15.05
N LEU A 193 3.86 39.70 -14.61
CA LEU A 193 4.49 38.60 -13.88
C LEU A 193 5.56 37.91 -14.72
N GLN A 194 6.70 37.69 -14.08
CA GLN A 194 7.87 37.00 -14.61
C GLN A 194 8.17 35.75 -13.79
N VAL A 195 8.00 35.82 -12.46
CA VAL A 195 8.36 34.73 -11.54
C VAL A 195 7.23 34.47 -10.56
N VAL A 196 6.79 33.22 -10.47
CA VAL A 196 5.77 32.76 -9.51
C VAL A 196 6.33 31.56 -8.74
N LEU A 197 6.62 31.74 -7.45
CA LEU A 197 7.12 30.69 -6.56
C LEU A 197 6.10 30.43 -5.44
N LEU A 198 5.32 29.35 -5.59
CA LEU A 198 4.30 28.93 -4.62
C LEU A 198 4.58 27.53 -4.04
N TYR A 199 5.77 26.97 -4.27
CA TYR A 199 6.11 25.61 -3.91
C TYR A 199 6.13 25.36 -2.38
N GLU A 200 5.97 24.10 -1.98
CA GLU A 200 6.01 23.63 -0.58
C GLU A 200 5.01 24.40 0.29
N ASN A 201 3.72 24.20 -0.03
CA ASN A 201 2.54 24.71 0.66
C ASN A 201 1.43 23.62 0.59
N SER A 202 0.19 23.93 0.96
CA SER A 202 -0.98 23.05 0.83
C SER A 202 -2.04 23.66 -0.11
N LEU A 203 -1.60 24.29 -1.20
CA LEU A 203 -2.51 24.90 -2.19
C LEU A 203 -3.18 23.81 -3.03
N SER A 204 -4.48 23.96 -3.28
CA SER A 204 -5.30 22.96 -3.95
C SER A 204 -6.07 23.52 -5.15
N GLY A 205 -6.89 22.68 -5.81
CA GLY A 205 -7.66 23.06 -6.98
C GLY A 205 -6.86 22.96 -8.29
N ASN A 206 -7.40 23.56 -9.36
CA ASN A 206 -6.90 23.35 -10.72
C ASN A 206 -6.22 24.60 -11.26
N LEU A 207 -5.26 24.42 -12.17
CA LEU A 207 -4.76 25.52 -12.99
C LEU A 207 -5.86 26.01 -13.97
N PRO A 208 -6.04 27.32 -14.16
CA PRO A 208 -7.05 27.83 -15.07
C PRO A 208 -6.71 27.47 -16.51
N SER A 209 -7.72 27.06 -17.28
CA SER A 209 -7.56 26.71 -18.70
C SER A 209 -7.01 27.86 -19.56
N SER A 210 -7.07 29.10 -19.07
CA SER A 210 -6.59 30.32 -19.71
C SER A 210 -5.19 30.78 -19.26
N ILE A 211 -4.46 30.01 -18.45
CA ILE A 211 -3.23 30.44 -17.76
C ILE A 211 -2.21 31.14 -18.66
N GLY A 212 -1.91 30.60 -19.85
CA GLY A 212 -0.89 31.19 -20.72
C GLY A 212 -1.37 32.32 -21.62
N PHE A 213 -2.67 32.65 -21.66
CA PHE A 213 -3.17 33.76 -22.49
C PHE A 213 -2.83 35.14 -21.93
N PHE A 214 -2.71 35.25 -20.60
CA PHE A 214 -2.57 36.54 -19.91
C PHE A 214 -1.20 36.74 -19.27
N LEU A 215 -0.26 35.82 -19.49
CA LEU A 215 1.09 35.82 -18.89
C LEU A 215 2.21 35.82 -19.95
N PRO A 216 2.29 36.83 -20.83
CA PRO A 216 3.28 36.87 -21.90
C PRO A 216 4.72 37.05 -21.41
N ASN A 217 4.91 37.48 -20.16
CA ASN A 217 6.22 37.74 -19.57
C ASN A 217 6.71 36.65 -18.60
N LEU A 218 5.88 35.63 -18.32
CA LEU A 218 6.20 34.60 -17.34
C LEU A 218 7.41 33.79 -17.81
N ALA A 219 8.45 33.79 -16.98
CA ALA A 219 9.72 33.10 -17.20
C ALA A 219 9.84 31.85 -16.32
N GLU A 220 9.31 31.89 -15.09
CA GLU A 220 9.41 30.79 -14.12
C GLU A 220 8.09 30.57 -13.39
N LEU A 221 7.62 29.33 -13.39
CA LEU A 221 6.45 28.88 -12.64
C LEU A 221 6.81 27.65 -11.80
N HIS A 222 6.85 27.83 -10.48
CA HIS A 222 7.14 26.78 -9.50
C HIS A 222 5.98 26.54 -8.56
N LEU A 223 5.36 25.37 -8.67
CA LEU A 223 4.20 24.95 -7.89
C LEU A 223 4.44 23.61 -7.16
N ARG A 224 5.70 23.16 -7.08
CA ARG A 224 6.06 21.87 -6.49
C ARG A 224 5.51 21.69 -5.07
N GLY A 225 5.18 20.46 -4.65
CA GLY A 225 4.89 20.14 -3.25
C GLY A 225 3.64 20.87 -2.77
N ASN A 226 2.53 20.65 -3.48
CA ASN A 226 1.21 21.22 -3.19
C ASN A 226 0.14 20.14 -3.44
N GLU A 227 -1.13 20.51 -3.27
CA GLU A 227 -2.28 19.63 -3.46
C GLU A 227 -3.04 19.98 -4.77
N LEU A 228 -2.36 20.49 -5.79
CA LEU A 228 -2.99 20.89 -7.06
C LEU A 228 -3.41 19.65 -7.85
N GLN A 229 -4.57 19.74 -8.50
CA GLN A 229 -5.19 18.63 -9.23
C GLN A 229 -5.70 19.06 -10.61
N GLY A 230 -6.37 18.14 -11.30
CA GLY A 230 -6.90 18.36 -12.65
C GLY A 230 -5.83 18.19 -13.73
N ILE A 231 -6.08 18.70 -14.93
CA ILE A 231 -5.18 18.54 -16.09
C ILE A 231 -4.20 19.71 -16.20
N ILE A 232 -3.03 19.48 -16.81
CA ILE A 232 -2.13 20.56 -17.24
C ILE A 232 -2.76 21.28 -18.43
N PRO A 233 -3.10 22.58 -18.34
CA PRO A 233 -3.74 23.29 -19.45
C PRO A 233 -2.81 23.43 -20.66
N SER A 234 -3.27 23.06 -21.85
CA SER A 234 -2.50 23.22 -23.10
C SER A 234 -2.12 24.68 -23.40
N SER A 235 -2.90 25.63 -22.89
CA SER A 235 -2.65 27.07 -23.01
C SER A 235 -1.39 27.52 -22.28
N ILE A 236 -0.81 26.73 -21.35
CA ILE A 236 0.46 27.08 -20.70
C ILE A 236 1.58 27.34 -21.73
N SER A 237 1.48 26.69 -22.89
CA SER A 237 2.38 26.88 -24.02
C SER A 237 2.37 28.30 -24.63
N ASN A 238 1.35 29.11 -24.34
CA ASN A 238 1.27 30.49 -24.79
C ASN A 238 2.14 31.45 -23.95
N ALA A 239 2.62 31.03 -22.78
CA ALA A 239 3.63 31.76 -22.00
C ALA A 239 5.02 31.62 -22.66
N SER A 240 5.20 32.24 -23.83
CA SER A 240 6.36 32.02 -24.71
C SER A 240 7.75 32.32 -24.11
N LYS A 241 7.82 33.08 -23.02
CA LYS A 241 9.07 33.36 -22.28
C LYS A 241 9.40 32.32 -21.22
N LEU A 242 8.55 31.31 -21.00
CA LEU A 242 8.74 30.32 -19.95
C LEU A 242 10.04 29.54 -20.18
N THR A 243 10.90 29.57 -19.18
CA THR A 243 12.19 28.86 -19.13
C THR A 243 12.14 27.69 -18.14
N LEU A 244 11.26 27.76 -17.14
CA LEU A 244 11.09 26.74 -16.12
C LEU A 244 9.61 26.52 -15.81
N LEU A 245 9.17 25.27 -15.93
CA LEU A 245 7.87 24.79 -15.47
C LEU A 245 8.10 23.66 -14.47
N ASP A 246 7.74 23.90 -13.20
CA ASP A 246 7.85 22.92 -12.12
C ASP A 246 6.48 22.70 -11.45
N LEU A 247 5.91 21.53 -11.72
CA LEU A 247 4.64 21.04 -11.19
C LEU A 247 4.82 19.76 -10.37
N THR A 248 6.07 19.47 -9.96
CA THR A 248 6.46 18.23 -9.27
C THR A 248 5.66 18.01 -7.98
N ASP A 249 5.39 16.77 -7.58
CA ASP A 249 4.80 16.44 -6.28
C ASP A 249 3.46 17.15 -6.05
N ASN A 250 2.48 16.78 -6.87
CA ASN A 250 1.10 17.26 -6.88
C ASN A 250 0.16 16.12 -7.34
N PHE A 251 -1.12 16.42 -7.56
CA PHE A 251 -2.14 15.46 -8.00
C PHE A 251 -2.62 15.72 -9.44
N PHE A 252 -1.78 16.25 -10.33
CA PHE A 252 -2.15 16.45 -11.73
C PHE A 252 -2.46 15.11 -12.42
N THR A 253 -3.49 15.12 -13.26
CA THR A 253 -4.03 13.96 -13.97
C THR A 253 -4.10 14.25 -15.48
N GLY A 254 -4.44 13.21 -16.26
CA GLY A 254 -4.59 13.36 -17.70
C GLY A 254 -3.25 13.43 -18.43
N SER A 255 -3.32 13.76 -19.72
CA SER A 255 -2.17 13.77 -20.62
C SER A 255 -1.27 14.99 -20.43
N ILE A 256 0.04 14.78 -20.65
CA ILE A 256 0.98 15.89 -20.83
C ILE A 256 0.71 16.55 -22.19
N PRO A 257 0.36 17.84 -22.26
CA PRO A 257 -0.01 18.48 -23.52
C PRO A 257 1.16 18.55 -24.50
N ASN A 258 0.95 18.05 -25.72
CA ASN A 258 1.92 18.17 -26.82
C ASN A 258 2.32 19.63 -27.10
N SER A 259 1.45 20.59 -26.77
CA SER A 259 1.70 22.02 -26.94
C SER A 259 2.89 22.55 -26.13
N ILE A 260 3.36 21.83 -25.09
CA ILE A 260 4.61 22.17 -24.36
C ILE A 260 5.81 22.27 -25.31
N GLY A 261 5.80 21.51 -26.42
CA GLY A 261 6.79 21.63 -27.50
C GLY A 261 6.92 23.04 -28.11
N ASN A 262 5.88 23.87 -27.99
CA ASN A 262 5.89 25.25 -28.51
C ASN A 262 6.71 26.22 -27.64
N LEU A 263 7.06 25.85 -26.40
CA LEU A 263 7.83 26.69 -25.48
C LEU A 263 9.32 26.72 -25.85
N ARG A 264 9.69 27.49 -26.87
CA ARG A 264 11.05 27.50 -27.45
C ARG A 264 12.18 27.90 -26.48
N ASN A 265 11.84 28.60 -25.39
CA ASN A 265 12.79 29.03 -24.35
C ASN A 265 12.85 28.08 -23.15
N LEU A 266 12.04 27.01 -23.13
CA LEU A 266 11.97 26.09 -22.00
C LEU A 266 13.32 25.37 -21.81
N GLN A 267 13.85 25.47 -20.60
CA GLN A 267 15.11 24.85 -20.17
C GLN A 267 14.85 23.71 -19.19
N LYS A 268 13.84 23.82 -18.33
CA LYS A 268 13.53 22.83 -17.30
C LYS A 268 12.03 22.51 -17.31
N LEU A 269 11.74 21.22 -17.47
CA LEU A 269 10.39 20.66 -17.37
C LEU A 269 10.38 19.63 -16.24
N GLU A 270 9.81 19.99 -15.10
CA GLU A 270 9.75 19.15 -13.90
C GLU A 270 8.28 18.83 -13.59
N LEU A 271 7.88 17.59 -13.82
CA LEU A 271 6.49 17.10 -13.66
C LEU A 271 6.43 15.82 -12.81
N ALA A 272 7.51 15.45 -12.11
CA ALA A 272 7.60 14.20 -11.36
C ALA A 272 6.54 14.09 -10.25
N GLN A 273 6.29 12.87 -9.77
CA GLN A 273 5.38 12.57 -8.66
C GLN A 273 3.98 13.20 -8.86
N ASN A 274 3.31 12.78 -9.92
CA ASN A 274 1.94 13.17 -10.25
C ASN A 274 1.19 11.93 -10.79
N ASN A 275 -0.06 12.09 -11.23
CA ASN A 275 -0.86 11.05 -11.84
C ASN A 275 -1.04 11.27 -13.36
N LEU A 276 0.00 11.78 -14.02
CA LEU A 276 -0.02 12.08 -15.45
C LEU A 276 0.06 10.80 -16.29
N THR A 277 -0.70 10.77 -17.37
CA THR A 277 -0.75 9.67 -18.32
C THR A 277 -0.23 10.10 -19.69
N SER A 278 -0.03 9.14 -20.60
CA SER A 278 0.17 9.43 -22.02
C SER A 278 -1.14 9.24 -22.79
N GLU A 279 -1.37 10.08 -23.80
CA GLU A 279 -2.62 10.17 -24.55
C GLU A 279 -2.80 9.05 -25.61
N SER A 280 -1.75 8.27 -25.94
CA SER A 280 -1.84 7.30 -27.04
C SER A 280 -0.88 6.12 -26.93
N SER A 281 -1.39 4.95 -27.34
CA SER A 281 -0.63 3.72 -27.64
C SER A 281 0.06 3.74 -29.00
N MET A 282 -0.02 4.84 -29.76
CA MET A 282 0.65 5.01 -31.06
C MET A 282 1.99 5.75 -30.92
N VAL A 283 3.05 5.16 -31.46
CA VAL A 283 4.47 5.47 -31.18
C VAL A 283 4.91 6.88 -31.63
N GLU A 284 4.30 7.46 -32.67
CA GLU A 284 4.83 8.66 -33.34
C GLU A 284 4.20 9.99 -32.91
N SER A 285 3.08 9.98 -32.16
CA SER A 285 2.37 11.20 -31.70
C SER A 285 2.42 11.42 -30.18
N ASN A 286 3.39 10.82 -29.50
CA ASN A 286 3.62 11.00 -28.06
C ASN A 286 4.23 12.39 -27.76
N PHE A 287 3.93 12.97 -26.58
CA PHE A 287 4.42 14.30 -26.17
C PHE A 287 5.95 14.41 -26.18
N ILE A 288 6.67 13.31 -25.95
CA ILE A 288 8.15 13.29 -26.03
C ILE A 288 8.63 13.74 -27.43
N SER A 289 7.91 13.37 -28.50
CA SER A 289 8.25 13.83 -29.85
C SER A 289 8.07 15.34 -30.00
N SER A 290 7.10 15.96 -29.32
CA SER A 290 6.93 17.41 -29.38
C SER A 290 8.03 18.16 -28.65
N LEU A 291 8.68 17.54 -27.65
CA LEU A 291 9.81 18.15 -26.92
C LEU A 291 11.05 18.37 -27.78
N THR A 292 11.16 17.72 -28.94
CA THR A 292 12.22 18.00 -29.93
C THR A 292 12.21 19.45 -30.43
N GLN A 293 11.07 20.13 -30.29
CA GLN A 293 10.91 21.54 -30.66
C GLN A 293 11.47 22.50 -29.61
N ASN A 294 11.70 22.05 -28.36
CA ASN A 294 12.29 22.86 -27.30
C ASN A 294 13.82 22.80 -27.37
N SER A 295 14.43 23.65 -28.19
CA SER A 295 15.87 23.61 -28.49
C SER A 295 16.78 23.94 -27.29
N HIS A 296 16.25 24.51 -26.21
CA HIS A 296 17.02 24.94 -25.03
C HIS A 296 16.84 24.03 -23.80
N LEU A 297 16.14 22.90 -23.93
CA LEU A 297 15.92 21.98 -22.81
C LEU A 297 17.24 21.44 -22.26
N ARG A 298 17.41 21.57 -20.94
CA ARG A 298 18.51 21.02 -20.15
C ARG A 298 18.04 19.94 -19.17
N ARG A 299 16.80 20.03 -18.69
CA ARG A 299 16.24 19.09 -17.71
C ARG A 299 14.83 18.66 -18.09
N ILE A 300 14.62 17.35 -18.15
CA ILE A 300 13.30 16.73 -18.26
C ILE A 300 13.17 15.73 -17.11
N VAL A 301 12.19 15.96 -16.24
CA VAL A 301 11.97 15.16 -15.04
C VAL A 301 10.50 14.79 -14.96
N LEU A 302 10.22 13.50 -15.15
CA LEU A 302 8.87 12.95 -15.27
C LEU A 302 8.63 11.78 -14.30
N SER A 303 9.64 11.38 -13.53
CA SER A 303 9.63 10.19 -12.68
C SER A 303 8.40 10.11 -11.76
N GLY A 304 7.88 8.90 -11.50
CA GLY A 304 6.72 8.71 -10.63
C GLY A 304 5.40 9.18 -11.23
N ASN A 305 5.19 8.95 -12.53
CA ASN A 305 3.94 9.23 -13.25
C ASN A 305 3.53 8.01 -14.08
N PRO A 306 2.27 7.55 -14.07
CA PRO A 306 1.83 6.38 -14.83
C PRO A 306 1.68 6.65 -16.35
N LEU A 307 2.75 7.07 -17.02
CA LEU A 307 2.76 7.44 -18.44
C LEU A 307 2.37 6.27 -19.35
N GLY A 308 2.86 5.06 -19.08
CA GLY A 308 2.47 3.86 -19.82
C GLY A 308 2.90 3.83 -21.30
N SER A 309 3.80 4.73 -21.70
CA SER A 309 4.14 5.02 -23.11
C SER A 309 5.45 4.35 -23.56
N ILE A 310 5.72 4.41 -24.88
CA ILE A 310 6.98 3.95 -25.48
C ILE A 310 7.85 5.18 -25.77
N LEU A 311 9.17 5.06 -25.56
CA LEU A 311 10.14 6.07 -25.96
C LEU A 311 10.26 6.09 -27.50
N PRO A 312 9.94 7.21 -28.17
CA PRO A 312 10.05 7.29 -29.62
C PRO A 312 11.51 7.44 -30.07
N MET A 313 11.83 7.03 -31.29
CA MET A 313 13.17 7.26 -31.90
C MET A 313 13.54 8.74 -31.97
N SER A 314 12.54 9.63 -32.03
CA SER A 314 12.71 11.08 -31.99
C SER A 314 13.37 11.59 -30.69
N VAL A 315 13.48 10.76 -29.65
CA VAL A 315 14.19 11.09 -28.40
C VAL A 315 15.65 11.50 -28.65
N GLY A 316 16.29 10.95 -29.69
CA GLY A 316 17.65 11.36 -30.07
C GLY A 316 17.75 12.76 -30.68
N ASN A 317 16.62 13.37 -31.02
CA ASN A 317 16.52 14.74 -31.55
C ASN A 317 16.05 15.75 -30.49
N LEU A 318 16.01 15.36 -29.21
CA LEU A 318 15.84 16.32 -28.12
C LEU A 318 17.02 17.31 -28.09
N SER A 319 16.89 18.37 -27.29
CA SER A 319 17.90 19.43 -27.23
C SER A 319 19.33 18.87 -27.05
N ALA A 320 20.26 19.38 -27.85
CA ALA A 320 21.68 19.07 -27.72
C ALA A 320 22.30 19.53 -26.38
N PHE A 321 21.58 20.36 -25.62
CA PHE A 321 21.96 20.82 -24.28
C PHE A 321 21.30 20.01 -23.16
N LEU A 322 20.56 18.93 -23.48
CA LEU A 322 19.90 18.12 -22.47
C LEU A 322 20.92 17.42 -21.58
N GLU A 323 20.83 17.68 -20.28
CA GLU A 323 21.74 17.18 -19.25
C GLU A 323 21.10 16.10 -18.39
N TYR A 324 19.81 16.20 -18.10
CA TYR A 324 19.09 15.22 -17.28
C TYR A 324 17.83 14.77 -17.98
N PHE A 325 17.71 13.45 -18.12
CA PHE A 325 16.51 12.79 -18.60
C PHE A 325 16.09 11.76 -17.55
N LEU A 326 15.19 12.18 -16.65
CA LEU A 326 14.79 11.42 -15.47
C LEU A 326 13.34 10.95 -15.62
N VAL A 327 13.15 9.68 -15.97
CA VAL A 327 11.86 9.09 -16.30
C VAL A 327 11.74 7.70 -15.65
N SER A 328 12.05 7.64 -14.35
CA SER A 328 11.96 6.42 -13.54
C SER A 328 10.54 6.20 -13.01
N ASP A 329 10.12 4.95 -12.80
CA ASP A 329 8.79 4.64 -12.25
C ASP A 329 7.64 5.28 -13.06
N CYS A 330 7.69 5.09 -14.38
CA CYS A 330 6.76 5.70 -15.33
C CYS A 330 5.88 4.71 -16.10
N LYS A 331 6.00 3.41 -15.80
CA LYS A 331 5.39 2.31 -16.57
C LYS A 331 5.76 2.37 -18.06
N LEU A 332 6.93 2.90 -18.41
CA LEU A 332 7.39 2.96 -19.79
C LEU A 332 7.57 1.54 -20.34
N LYS A 333 7.18 1.34 -21.60
CA LYS A 333 7.21 0.05 -22.30
C LYS A 333 8.12 0.11 -23.53
N GLY A 334 8.37 -1.04 -24.12
CA GLY A 334 9.17 -1.15 -25.34
C GLY A 334 10.66 -1.12 -25.07
N PHE A 335 11.46 -0.81 -26.09
CA PHE A 335 12.92 -0.83 -26.01
C PHE A 335 13.50 0.56 -25.75
N ILE A 336 14.75 0.62 -25.30
CA ILE A 336 15.54 1.86 -25.24
C ILE A 336 16.01 2.17 -26.68
N PRO A 337 15.60 3.29 -27.31
CA PRO A 337 15.99 3.61 -28.68
C PRO A 337 17.50 3.89 -28.78
N ALA A 338 18.14 3.40 -29.85
CA ALA A 338 19.57 3.63 -30.07
C ALA A 338 19.88 5.12 -30.31
N GLU A 339 18.91 5.88 -30.83
CA GLU A 339 18.98 7.31 -31.06
C GLU A 339 19.21 8.11 -29.77
N LEU A 340 18.87 7.56 -28.59
CA LEU A 340 19.14 8.18 -27.29
C LEU A 340 20.64 8.48 -27.09
N GLY A 341 21.52 7.68 -27.71
CA GLY A 341 22.96 7.88 -27.71
C GLY A 341 23.44 9.15 -28.44
N ASN A 342 22.55 9.88 -29.12
CA ASN A 342 22.88 11.17 -29.75
C ASN A 342 22.91 12.34 -28.74
N LEU A 343 22.38 12.16 -27.54
CA LEU A 343 22.24 13.20 -26.51
C LEU A 343 23.55 13.43 -25.73
N SER A 344 24.61 13.83 -26.44
CA SER A 344 25.99 13.92 -25.93
C SER A 344 26.22 14.82 -24.71
N SER A 345 25.25 15.68 -24.35
CA SER A 345 25.32 16.52 -23.15
C SER A 345 24.79 15.87 -21.88
N LEU A 346 24.19 14.66 -21.96
CA LEU A 346 23.60 13.99 -20.82
C LEU A 346 24.63 13.72 -19.72
N ILE A 347 24.24 14.09 -18.51
CA ILE A 347 24.92 13.86 -17.23
C ILE A 347 24.22 12.71 -16.49
N ALA A 348 22.90 12.65 -16.52
CA ALA A 348 22.14 11.57 -15.89
C ALA A 348 21.01 11.07 -16.80
N LEU A 349 20.95 9.75 -16.95
CA LEU A 349 19.90 9.04 -17.64
C LEU A 349 19.25 8.05 -16.68
N GLU A 350 18.01 8.33 -16.27
CA GLU A 350 17.26 7.45 -15.40
C GLU A 350 16.00 6.93 -16.10
N LEU A 351 15.96 5.61 -16.28
CA LEU A 351 14.84 4.86 -16.84
C LEU A 351 14.49 3.66 -15.95
N GLY A 352 14.93 3.67 -14.69
CA GLY A 352 14.71 2.57 -13.75
C GLY A 352 13.23 2.41 -13.36
N LYS A 353 12.88 1.24 -12.81
CA LYS A 353 11.51 0.92 -12.34
C LYS A 353 10.45 1.08 -13.45
N ASN A 354 10.76 0.67 -14.67
CA ASN A 354 9.82 0.69 -15.81
C ASN A 354 9.55 -0.74 -16.31
N GLU A 355 8.85 -0.86 -17.43
CA GLU A 355 8.56 -2.13 -18.11
C GLU A 355 9.37 -2.25 -19.43
N LEU A 356 10.57 -1.65 -19.48
CA LEU A 356 11.41 -1.65 -20.68
C LEU A 356 11.96 -3.05 -20.96
N THR A 357 11.99 -3.43 -22.23
CA THR A 357 12.45 -4.73 -22.74
C THR A 357 13.57 -4.56 -23.77
N GLY A 358 14.12 -5.68 -24.26
CA GLY A 358 15.17 -5.67 -25.26
C GLY A 358 16.56 -5.39 -24.67
N ILE A 359 17.52 -5.03 -25.52
CA ILE A 359 18.93 -4.86 -25.13
C ILE A 359 19.26 -3.41 -24.77
N ILE A 360 20.31 -3.22 -23.97
CA ILE A 360 20.94 -1.92 -23.77
C ILE A 360 21.68 -1.55 -25.07
N PRO A 361 21.35 -0.44 -25.76
CA PRO A 361 21.98 -0.07 -27.02
C PRO A 361 23.47 0.28 -26.85
N ASN A 362 24.32 -0.19 -27.78
CA ASN A 362 25.76 0.16 -27.79
C ASN A 362 26.02 1.67 -27.93
N THR A 363 25.09 2.40 -28.54
CA THR A 363 25.17 3.85 -28.73
C THR A 363 25.18 4.63 -27.41
N ILE A 364 24.76 4.03 -26.28
CA ILE A 364 24.91 4.64 -24.96
C ILE A 364 26.38 4.96 -24.67
N GLY A 365 27.34 4.17 -25.17
CA GLY A 365 28.78 4.45 -25.02
C GLY A 365 29.24 5.81 -25.58
N LYS A 366 28.44 6.45 -26.44
CA LYS A 366 28.72 7.80 -26.97
C LYS A 366 28.46 8.92 -25.96
N LEU A 367 27.77 8.66 -24.85
CA LEU A 367 27.38 9.66 -23.85
C LEU A 367 28.54 9.98 -22.89
N GLN A 368 29.63 10.56 -23.41
CA GLN A 368 30.90 10.73 -22.68
C GLN A 368 30.84 11.58 -21.40
N LYS A 369 29.80 12.42 -21.24
CA LYS A 369 29.54 13.23 -20.04
C LYS A 369 28.68 12.53 -18.99
N LEU A 370 28.17 11.34 -19.29
CA LEU A 370 27.24 10.62 -18.44
C LEU A 370 27.94 10.20 -17.15
N GLN A 371 27.36 10.62 -16.02
CA GLN A 371 27.79 10.30 -14.66
C GLN A 371 26.84 9.27 -14.03
N GLY A 372 25.55 9.31 -14.33
CA GLY A 372 24.57 8.34 -13.83
C GLY A 372 23.85 7.60 -14.96
N LEU A 373 23.95 6.27 -14.96
CA LEU A 373 23.16 5.39 -15.83
C LEU A 373 22.31 4.45 -14.97
N HIS A 374 21.01 4.75 -14.88
CA HIS A 374 20.07 4.04 -14.00
C HIS A 374 19.00 3.35 -14.84
N LEU A 375 19.12 2.03 -15.00
CA LEU A 375 18.22 1.17 -15.78
C LEU A 375 17.65 0.00 -14.94
N GLN A 376 17.83 0.04 -13.62
CA GLN A 376 17.42 -1.01 -12.68
C GLN A 376 15.91 -1.26 -12.68
N SER A 377 15.48 -2.45 -12.27
CA SER A 377 14.06 -2.84 -12.14
C SER A 377 13.28 -2.66 -13.46
N ASN A 378 13.76 -3.31 -14.52
CA ASN A 378 13.13 -3.38 -15.84
C ASN A 378 13.09 -4.86 -16.30
N ARG A 379 12.85 -5.11 -17.59
CA ARG A 379 12.92 -6.44 -18.24
C ARG A 379 13.98 -6.45 -19.35
N LEU A 380 15.09 -5.74 -19.14
CA LEU A 380 16.17 -5.65 -20.12
C LEU A 380 16.92 -6.98 -20.21
N GLN A 381 17.26 -7.39 -21.43
CA GLN A 381 17.89 -8.65 -21.78
C GLN A 381 19.24 -8.43 -22.46
N GLY A 382 19.92 -9.52 -22.81
CA GLY A 382 21.20 -9.48 -23.52
C GLY A 382 22.39 -9.44 -22.56
N THR A 383 23.51 -8.90 -23.04
CA THR A 383 24.77 -8.82 -22.27
C THR A 383 25.11 -7.37 -21.94
N ILE A 384 25.90 -7.16 -20.88
CA ILE A 384 26.49 -5.86 -20.60
C ILE A 384 27.57 -5.61 -21.66
N LEU A 385 27.35 -4.63 -22.55
CA LEU A 385 28.21 -4.36 -23.69
C LEU A 385 29.50 -3.64 -23.29
N TYR A 386 30.60 -3.94 -24.01
CA TYR A 386 31.90 -3.31 -23.83
C TYR A 386 31.85 -1.79 -24.10
N ASP A 387 30.92 -1.32 -24.93
CA ASP A 387 30.75 0.11 -25.23
C ASP A 387 30.40 0.95 -24.00
N LEU A 388 29.80 0.37 -22.94
CA LEU A 388 29.58 1.07 -21.67
C LEU A 388 30.89 1.49 -21.01
N CYS A 389 31.99 0.80 -21.28
CA CYS A 389 33.31 1.17 -20.78
C CYS A 389 33.89 2.42 -21.46
N GLN A 390 33.24 2.96 -22.49
CA GLN A 390 33.61 4.26 -23.06
C GLN A 390 33.15 5.42 -22.17
N LEU A 391 32.28 5.18 -21.19
CA LEU A 391 31.73 6.20 -20.28
C LEU A 391 32.73 6.57 -19.18
N SER A 392 33.81 7.26 -19.55
CA SER A 392 34.91 7.59 -18.63
C SER A 392 34.51 8.47 -17.42
N SER A 393 33.40 9.21 -17.54
CA SER A 393 32.84 10.05 -16.46
C SER A 393 31.83 9.32 -15.57
N LEU A 394 31.56 8.03 -15.81
CA LEU A 394 30.49 7.30 -15.13
C LEU A 394 30.81 7.10 -13.64
N VAL A 395 29.91 7.58 -12.79
CA VAL A 395 29.97 7.51 -11.33
C VAL A 395 29.04 6.41 -10.81
N GLU A 396 27.86 6.27 -11.40
CA GLU A 396 26.83 5.34 -10.97
C GLU A 396 26.35 4.47 -12.14
N LEU A 397 26.39 3.15 -11.94
CA LEU A 397 25.88 2.17 -12.88
C LEU A 397 24.89 1.24 -12.18
N PHE A 398 23.60 1.46 -12.41
CA PHE A 398 22.52 0.66 -11.82
C PHE A 398 21.77 -0.10 -12.90
N LEU A 399 22.01 -1.40 -12.98
CA LEU A 399 21.37 -2.33 -13.91
C LEU A 399 20.64 -3.47 -13.19
N GLY A 400 20.57 -3.44 -11.86
CA GLY A 400 20.00 -4.52 -11.06
C GLY A 400 18.51 -4.79 -11.33
N GLY A 401 18.01 -5.99 -11.05
CA GLY A 401 16.60 -6.34 -11.24
C GLY A 401 16.16 -6.35 -12.71
N ASN A 402 16.95 -7.02 -13.56
CA ASN A 402 16.70 -7.17 -15.00
C ASN A 402 16.90 -8.65 -15.41
N GLU A 403 16.89 -8.93 -16.72
CA GLU A 403 17.15 -10.25 -17.31
C GLU A 403 18.52 -10.30 -18.02
N LEU A 404 19.49 -9.47 -17.60
CA LEU A 404 20.82 -9.41 -18.21
C LEU A 404 21.60 -10.70 -17.95
N SER A 405 22.38 -11.13 -18.94
CA SER A 405 23.09 -12.41 -18.96
C SER A 405 24.53 -12.27 -19.45
N GLY A 406 25.28 -13.37 -19.45
CA GLY A 406 26.70 -13.36 -19.84
C GLY A 406 27.62 -12.89 -18.72
N SER A 407 28.85 -12.51 -19.07
CA SER A 407 29.88 -12.10 -18.11
C SER A 407 29.91 -10.59 -17.88
N ILE A 408 30.33 -10.18 -16.69
CA ILE A 408 30.68 -8.77 -16.40
C ILE A 408 31.93 -8.41 -17.24
N PRO A 409 31.91 -7.32 -18.05
CA PRO A 409 33.07 -6.91 -18.85
C PRO A 409 34.27 -6.48 -18.00
N GLU A 410 35.46 -6.99 -18.32
CA GLU A 410 36.71 -6.65 -17.61
C GLU A 410 37.01 -5.15 -17.64
N CYS A 411 36.62 -4.45 -18.71
CA CYS A 411 36.87 -3.02 -18.86
C CYS A 411 36.12 -2.15 -17.83
N LEU A 412 35.09 -2.65 -17.14
CA LEU A 412 34.41 -1.88 -16.09
C LEU A 412 35.37 -1.51 -14.95
N GLY A 413 36.37 -2.35 -14.67
CA GLY A 413 37.43 -2.06 -13.71
C GLY A 413 38.35 -0.90 -14.10
N ASN A 414 38.25 -0.40 -15.34
CA ASN A 414 39.02 0.74 -15.83
C ASN A 414 38.29 2.08 -15.64
N LEU A 415 37.00 2.07 -15.24
CA LEU A 415 36.22 3.28 -15.01
C LEU A 415 36.55 3.89 -13.64
N LYS A 416 37.63 4.67 -13.55
CA LYS A 416 38.13 5.23 -12.28
C LYS A 416 37.20 6.24 -11.60
N ALA A 417 36.25 6.82 -12.34
CA ALA A 417 35.22 7.69 -11.78
C ALA A 417 34.09 6.92 -11.06
N LEU A 418 33.99 5.60 -11.27
CA LEU A 418 32.90 4.79 -10.72
C LEU A 418 32.94 4.79 -9.19
N ARG A 419 31.77 4.98 -8.59
CA ARG A 419 31.56 4.97 -7.13
C ARG A 419 30.57 3.88 -6.74
N ASN A 420 29.50 3.70 -7.51
CA ASN A 420 28.47 2.71 -7.21
C ASN A 420 28.19 1.82 -8.41
N ILE A 421 28.20 0.51 -8.19
CA ILE A 421 27.82 -0.50 -9.18
C ILE A 421 26.78 -1.43 -8.58
N SER A 422 25.58 -1.47 -9.17
CA SER A 422 24.53 -2.43 -8.82
C SER A 422 24.12 -3.20 -10.06
N LEU A 423 24.48 -4.49 -10.08
CA LEU A 423 24.13 -5.48 -11.09
C LEU A 423 23.34 -6.63 -10.49
N GLY A 424 22.89 -6.52 -9.24
CA GLY A 424 22.19 -7.56 -8.52
C GLY A 424 20.87 -8.00 -9.19
N PHE A 425 20.32 -9.16 -8.83
CA PHE A 425 19.05 -9.67 -9.37
C PHE A 425 19.04 -9.71 -10.91
N ASN A 426 20.01 -10.40 -11.50
CA ASN A 426 20.14 -10.64 -12.94
C ASN A 426 20.47 -12.12 -13.21
N ARG A 427 20.81 -12.47 -14.45
CA ARG A 427 21.24 -13.81 -14.88
C ARG A 427 22.72 -13.82 -15.28
N LEU A 428 23.55 -12.97 -14.66
CA LEU A 428 24.98 -12.88 -14.95
C LEU A 428 25.69 -14.16 -14.53
N THR A 429 26.71 -14.53 -15.30
CA THR A 429 27.47 -15.78 -15.18
C THR A 429 28.96 -15.49 -15.21
N SER A 430 29.79 -16.53 -15.15
CA SER A 430 31.26 -16.43 -15.19
C SER A 430 31.86 -15.83 -13.90
N MET A 431 33.17 -15.63 -13.92
CA MET A 431 33.92 -15.07 -12.80
C MET A 431 33.81 -13.56 -12.75
N ILE A 432 33.84 -13.00 -11.54
CA ILE A 432 33.96 -11.55 -11.33
C ILE A 432 35.35 -11.10 -11.84
N PRO A 433 35.44 -10.16 -12.79
CA PRO A 433 36.72 -9.73 -13.34
C PRO A 433 37.69 -9.18 -12.29
N SER A 434 38.96 -9.56 -12.37
CA SER A 434 39.99 -9.13 -11.41
C SER A 434 40.19 -7.61 -11.41
N SER A 435 40.00 -6.98 -12.57
CA SER A 435 40.06 -5.52 -12.75
C SER A 435 39.05 -4.76 -11.88
N LEU A 436 37.89 -5.35 -11.55
CA LEU A 436 36.85 -4.69 -10.75
C LEU A 436 37.35 -4.38 -9.33
N TRP A 437 38.19 -5.25 -8.78
CA TRP A 437 38.83 -5.06 -7.48
C TRP A 437 39.92 -3.99 -7.48
N SER A 438 40.23 -3.38 -8.63
CA SER A 438 41.19 -2.27 -8.75
C SER A 438 40.55 -0.86 -8.68
N LEU A 439 39.24 -0.79 -8.44
CA LEU A 439 38.49 0.45 -8.30
C LEU A 439 38.64 1.01 -6.87
N ASN A 440 39.79 1.62 -6.60
CA ASN A 440 40.17 2.13 -5.28
C ASN A 440 39.18 3.13 -4.63
N ASP A 441 38.42 3.85 -5.46
CA ASP A 441 37.46 4.86 -5.01
C ASP A 441 35.99 4.35 -4.98
N ILE A 442 35.75 3.06 -5.25
CA ILE A 442 34.39 2.48 -5.21
C ILE A 442 33.83 2.50 -3.79
N LEU A 443 32.57 2.90 -3.65
CA LEU A 443 31.84 2.99 -2.39
C LEU A 443 30.91 1.79 -2.18
N ALA A 444 30.24 1.35 -3.25
CA ALA A 444 29.26 0.27 -3.17
C ALA A 444 29.34 -0.69 -4.38
N ILE A 445 29.36 -2.00 -4.09
CA ILE A 445 29.31 -3.07 -5.07
C ILE A 445 28.17 -4.03 -4.69
N ASP A 446 27.14 -4.09 -5.53
CA ASP A 446 26.07 -5.08 -5.44
C ASP A 446 26.07 -5.96 -6.70
N LEU A 447 26.45 -7.23 -6.54
CA LEU A 447 26.39 -8.27 -7.57
C LEU A 447 25.50 -9.45 -7.12
N SER A 448 24.63 -9.22 -6.15
CA SER A 448 23.81 -10.23 -5.50
C SER A 448 22.84 -10.93 -6.45
N SER A 449 22.30 -12.11 -6.08
CA SER A 449 21.24 -12.79 -6.82
C SER A 449 21.54 -12.94 -8.32
N ASN A 450 22.66 -13.59 -8.62
CA ASN A 450 23.13 -13.90 -9.98
C ASN A 450 23.64 -15.36 -10.02
N SER A 451 24.35 -15.75 -11.09
CA SER A 451 25.01 -17.06 -11.22
C SER A 451 26.54 -16.91 -11.35
N LEU A 452 27.13 -15.94 -10.65
CA LEU A 452 28.56 -15.67 -10.66
C LEU A 452 29.33 -16.78 -9.94
N GLN A 453 30.48 -17.16 -10.47
CA GLN A 453 31.29 -18.28 -10.00
C GLN A 453 32.76 -17.87 -9.76
N GLY A 454 33.59 -18.82 -9.33
CA GLY A 454 34.99 -18.58 -9.01
C GLY A 454 35.19 -18.19 -7.54
N SER A 455 36.40 -17.74 -7.21
CA SER A 455 36.79 -17.39 -5.84
C SER A 455 36.98 -15.90 -5.65
N LEU A 456 36.80 -15.43 -4.42
CA LEU A 456 37.12 -14.06 -4.03
C LEU A 456 38.65 -13.83 -4.07
N PRO A 457 39.15 -12.84 -4.82
CA PRO A 457 40.58 -12.58 -4.96
C PRO A 457 41.15 -11.80 -3.77
N LEU A 458 42.48 -11.85 -3.60
CA LEU A 458 43.16 -11.12 -2.51
C LEU A 458 43.12 -9.60 -2.75
N GLU A 459 43.08 -9.20 -4.03
CA GLU A 459 43.03 -7.85 -4.56
C GLU A 459 41.83 -7.03 -4.06
N ILE A 460 40.83 -7.67 -3.44
CA ILE A 460 39.70 -6.98 -2.77
C ILE A 460 40.19 -5.94 -1.74
N GLU A 461 41.38 -6.09 -1.16
CA GLU A 461 41.95 -5.08 -0.26
C GLU A 461 42.23 -3.72 -0.90
N ASN A 462 42.25 -3.63 -2.23
CA ASN A 462 42.50 -2.38 -2.94
C ASN A 462 41.30 -1.41 -2.86
N LEU A 463 40.12 -1.89 -2.48
CA LEU A 463 38.87 -1.11 -2.38
C LEU A 463 38.84 -0.25 -1.10
N LYS A 464 39.76 0.71 -0.94
CA LYS A 464 40.04 1.36 0.36
C LYS A 464 38.88 2.13 0.97
N VAL A 465 37.98 2.68 0.15
CA VAL A 465 36.85 3.50 0.61
C VAL A 465 35.50 2.77 0.51
N VAL A 466 35.50 1.48 0.20
CA VAL A 466 34.27 0.70 0.04
C VAL A 466 33.53 0.61 1.37
N THR A 467 32.23 0.84 1.28
CA THR A 467 31.28 0.82 2.40
C THR A 467 30.32 -0.36 2.30
N GLU A 468 30.02 -0.82 1.08
CA GLU A 468 29.05 -1.89 0.84
C GLU A 468 29.56 -2.89 -0.20
N ILE A 469 29.51 -4.17 0.16
CA ILE A 469 29.77 -5.30 -0.74
C ILE A 469 28.68 -6.34 -0.54
N ASP A 470 27.81 -6.50 -1.53
CA ASP A 470 26.82 -7.57 -1.59
C ASP A 470 27.14 -8.52 -2.75
N LEU A 471 27.52 -9.75 -2.43
CA LEU A 471 27.79 -10.84 -3.38
C LEU A 471 26.90 -12.06 -3.08
N SER A 472 25.83 -11.86 -2.32
CA SER A 472 24.96 -12.93 -1.85
C SER A 472 24.20 -13.61 -2.99
N ASN A 473 23.69 -14.82 -2.73
CA ASN A 473 22.89 -15.60 -3.67
C ASN A 473 23.56 -15.76 -5.04
N ASN A 474 24.72 -16.43 -5.04
CA ASN A 474 25.55 -16.69 -6.22
C ASN A 474 26.16 -18.10 -6.15
N GLN A 475 27.14 -18.40 -7.00
CA GLN A 475 27.85 -19.68 -7.05
C GLN A 475 29.34 -19.53 -6.66
N LEU A 476 29.68 -18.51 -5.87
CA LEU A 476 31.06 -18.23 -5.45
C LEU A 476 31.57 -19.37 -4.55
N SER A 477 32.83 -19.73 -4.73
CA SER A 477 33.46 -20.90 -4.08
C SER A 477 34.87 -20.57 -3.59
N GLY A 478 35.53 -21.51 -2.93
CA GLY A 478 36.85 -21.28 -2.34
C GLY A 478 36.76 -20.59 -0.99
N TYR A 479 37.82 -19.90 -0.58
CA TYR A 479 37.97 -19.35 0.77
C TYR A 479 37.62 -17.86 0.82
N ILE A 480 37.13 -17.41 1.97
CA ILE A 480 37.03 -15.98 2.28
C ILE A 480 38.46 -15.44 2.52
N PRO A 481 38.96 -14.45 1.75
CA PRO A 481 40.32 -13.97 1.86
C PRO A 481 40.51 -13.11 3.11
N ASN A 482 41.65 -13.29 3.79
CA ASN A 482 42.01 -12.50 4.98
C ASN A 482 42.10 -10.99 4.69
N SER A 483 42.30 -10.62 3.42
CA SER A 483 42.48 -9.26 2.94
C SER A 483 41.22 -8.38 3.10
N ILE A 484 40.02 -8.96 3.25
CA ILE A 484 38.79 -8.23 3.60
C ILE A 484 38.94 -7.46 4.92
N GLY A 485 39.70 -7.99 5.87
CA GLY A 485 40.01 -7.33 7.14
C GLY A 485 40.75 -5.99 7.01
N ASN A 486 41.30 -5.69 5.83
CA ASN A 486 41.94 -4.40 5.54
C ASN A 486 40.94 -3.31 5.12
N LEU A 487 39.67 -3.65 4.88
CA LEU A 487 38.61 -2.74 4.46
C LEU A 487 37.98 -2.05 5.67
N LYS A 488 38.62 -0.97 6.13
CA LYS A 488 38.23 -0.28 7.36
C LYS A 488 36.92 0.49 7.27
N MET A 489 36.54 0.93 6.08
CA MET A 489 35.29 1.68 5.84
C MET A 489 34.10 0.79 5.53
N LEU A 490 34.29 -0.54 5.44
CA LEU A 490 33.25 -1.49 5.10
C LEU A 490 32.21 -1.54 6.22
N VAL A 491 30.96 -1.17 5.88
CA VAL A 491 29.79 -1.14 6.77
C VAL A 491 28.92 -2.38 6.54
N TYR A 492 28.70 -2.74 5.27
CA TYR A 492 27.83 -3.85 4.88
C TYR A 492 28.61 -4.89 4.07
N LEU A 493 28.60 -6.13 4.54
CA LEU A 493 29.14 -7.28 3.82
C LEU A 493 28.15 -8.43 3.82
N SER A 494 27.70 -8.84 2.63
CA SER A 494 26.90 -10.05 2.45
C SER A 494 27.55 -11.00 1.45
N LEU A 495 27.87 -12.19 1.93
CA LEU A 495 28.37 -13.33 1.15
C LEU A 495 27.40 -14.54 1.24
N ALA A 496 26.18 -14.30 1.72
CA ALA A 496 25.20 -15.33 2.00
C ALA A 496 24.83 -16.14 0.74
N GLU A 497 24.32 -17.36 0.91
CA GLU A 497 23.81 -18.18 -0.20
C GLU A 497 24.85 -18.38 -1.33
N ASN A 498 26.02 -18.93 -0.96
CA ASN A 498 27.11 -19.24 -1.89
C ASN A 498 27.69 -20.64 -1.58
N LYS A 499 28.82 -20.99 -2.18
CA LYS A 499 29.57 -22.24 -1.98
C LYS A 499 30.93 -22.00 -1.30
N LEU A 500 31.04 -20.95 -0.49
CA LEU A 500 32.30 -20.60 0.20
C LEU A 500 32.61 -21.63 1.28
N GLN A 501 33.89 -21.94 1.46
CA GLN A 501 34.39 -22.97 2.36
C GLN A 501 35.56 -22.48 3.23
N GLY A 502 35.94 -23.31 4.20
CA GLY A 502 37.01 -23.01 5.17
C GLY A 502 36.54 -22.10 6.30
N SER A 503 37.49 -21.51 7.03
CA SER A 503 37.20 -20.73 8.24
C SER A 503 36.85 -19.29 7.97
N ILE A 504 36.03 -18.70 8.84
CA ILE A 504 35.85 -17.25 8.93
C ILE A 504 37.20 -16.62 9.33
N PRO A 505 37.76 -15.67 8.54
CA PRO A 505 39.05 -15.06 8.86
C PRO A 505 39.06 -14.26 10.16
N GLU A 506 40.07 -14.46 11.00
CA GLU A 506 40.24 -13.64 12.22
C GLU A 506 40.49 -12.16 11.91
N SER A 507 41.02 -11.87 10.72
CA SER A 507 41.33 -10.53 10.23
C SER A 507 40.08 -9.66 10.01
N PHE A 508 38.87 -10.24 9.93
CA PHE A 508 37.62 -9.48 9.86
C PHE A 508 37.47 -8.47 11.00
N SER A 509 38.11 -8.73 12.14
CA SER A 509 38.21 -7.77 13.25
C SER A 509 38.88 -6.43 12.91
N GLY A 510 39.56 -6.34 11.76
CA GLY A 510 40.15 -5.11 11.22
C GLY A 510 39.16 -4.22 10.45
N SER A 511 38.02 -4.75 10.00
CA SER A 511 36.93 -4.00 9.34
C SER A 511 36.06 -3.30 10.39
N ILE A 512 36.66 -2.35 11.10
CA ILE A 512 36.10 -1.76 12.33
C ILE A 512 34.74 -1.06 12.17
N SER A 513 34.38 -0.61 10.96
CA SER A 513 33.10 0.05 10.68
C SER A 513 31.96 -0.91 10.36
N LEU A 514 32.19 -2.22 10.40
CA LEU A 514 31.19 -3.21 9.98
C LEU A 514 29.97 -3.19 10.89
N GLU A 515 28.80 -2.93 10.30
CA GLU A 515 27.49 -2.93 10.95
C GLU A 515 26.66 -4.15 10.56
N PHE A 516 26.82 -4.64 9.33
CA PHE A 516 26.08 -5.78 8.79
C PHE A 516 27.04 -6.82 8.21
N LEU A 517 26.94 -8.06 8.72
CA LEU A 517 27.70 -9.20 8.23
C LEU A 517 26.81 -10.44 8.05
N ASP A 518 26.59 -10.85 6.81
CA ASP A 518 25.89 -12.09 6.48
C ASP A 518 26.80 -13.07 5.72
N LEU A 519 27.03 -14.22 6.33
CA LEU A 519 27.80 -15.36 5.79
C LEU A 519 26.96 -16.65 5.78
N SER A 520 25.64 -16.53 5.91
CA SER A 520 24.74 -17.66 6.03
C SER A 520 24.64 -18.49 4.74
N VAL A 521 24.19 -19.73 4.86
CA VAL A 521 23.96 -20.64 3.72
C VAL A 521 25.23 -20.78 2.85
N ASN A 522 26.30 -21.29 3.45
CA ASN A 522 27.58 -21.57 2.81
C ASN A 522 28.12 -22.91 3.34
N ASN A 523 29.36 -23.26 2.98
CA ASN A 523 30.08 -24.45 3.47
C ASN A 523 31.24 -24.08 4.41
N LEU A 524 31.09 -23.00 5.19
CA LEU A 524 32.12 -22.52 6.12
C LEU A 524 32.26 -23.48 7.30
N SER A 525 33.48 -23.71 7.75
CA SER A 525 33.84 -24.65 8.82
C SER A 525 34.80 -24.01 9.84
N GLY A 526 35.12 -24.70 10.91
CA GLY A 526 35.96 -24.15 11.99
C GLY A 526 35.18 -23.29 12.98
N VAL A 527 35.89 -22.45 13.75
CA VAL A 527 35.29 -21.67 14.84
C VAL A 527 34.87 -20.28 14.39
N ILE A 528 33.90 -19.68 15.09
CA ILE A 528 33.63 -18.25 15.00
C ILE A 528 34.76 -17.51 15.75
N PRO A 529 35.60 -16.68 15.08
CA PRO A 529 36.74 -16.07 15.73
C PRO A 529 36.37 -15.15 16.89
N MET A 530 37.03 -15.32 18.04
CA MET A 530 36.86 -14.42 19.19
C MET A 530 37.28 -12.98 18.90
N SER A 531 38.11 -12.75 17.87
CA SER A 531 38.50 -11.41 17.43
C SER A 531 37.33 -10.56 16.95
N LEU A 532 36.23 -11.18 16.46
CA LEU A 532 35.05 -10.47 15.96
C LEU A 532 34.31 -9.69 17.06
N VAL A 533 34.53 -10.00 18.33
CA VAL A 533 34.01 -9.23 19.48
C VAL A 533 34.47 -7.75 19.43
N LYS A 534 35.56 -7.45 18.73
CA LYS A 534 36.08 -6.08 18.55
C LYS A 534 35.24 -5.21 17.61
N LEU A 535 34.31 -5.76 16.85
CA LEU A 535 33.46 -5.03 15.90
C LEU A 535 32.30 -4.34 16.64
N LEU A 536 32.59 -3.22 17.31
CA LEU A 536 31.66 -2.56 18.22
C LEU A 536 30.38 -2.03 17.57
N TYR A 537 30.41 -1.78 16.25
CA TYR A 537 29.26 -1.29 15.49
C TYR A 537 28.42 -2.40 14.85
N LEU A 538 28.81 -3.68 14.99
CA LEU A 538 28.13 -4.79 14.37
C LEU A 538 26.72 -4.98 14.96
N GLN A 539 25.70 -4.63 14.18
CA GLN A 539 24.28 -4.68 14.53
C GLN A 539 23.60 -5.94 14.00
N TYR A 540 24.01 -6.41 12.82
CA TYR A 540 23.51 -7.61 12.20
C TYR A 540 24.64 -8.62 11.96
N PHE A 541 24.40 -9.86 12.38
CA PHE A 541 25.32 -10.96 12.17
C PHE A 541 24.54 -12.24 11.88
N ASN A 542 24.87 -12.92 10.79
CA ASN A 542 24.26 -14.19 10.43
C ASN A 542 25.29 -15.16 9.84
N VAL A 543 25.42 -16.33 10.44
CA VAL A 543 26.28 -17.44 10.00
C VAL A 543 25.51 -18.76 9.95
N SER A 544 24.18 -18.68 9.93
CA SER A 544 23.32 -19.86 9.93
C SER A 544 23.54 -20.74 8.69
N SER A 545 23.22 -22.02 8.79
CA SER A 545 23.35 -22.99 7.69
C SER A 545 24.78 -23.09 7.13
N ASN A 546 25.74 -23.36 8.02
CA ASN A 546 27.15 -23.66 7.71
C ASN A 546 27.60 -24.94 8.45
N GLU A 547 28.89 -25.26 8.39
CA GLU A 547 29.56 -26.36 9.10
C GLU A 547 30.42 -25.87 10.29
N LEU A 548 30.03 -24.76 10.93
CA LEU A 548 30.80 -24.16 12.03
C LEU A 548 30.71 -24.99 13.32
N GLN A 549 31.76 -24.91 14.13
CA GLN A 549 31.95 -25.66 15.37
C GLN A 549 32.55 -24.81 16.49
N GLY A 550 32.45 -25.30 17.73
CA GLY A 550 33.07 -24.65 18.89
C GLY A 550 32.17 -23.62 19.59
N GLU A 551 32.77 -22.85 20.51
CA GLU A 551 32.03 -21.89 21.34
C GLU A 551 31.68 -20.62 20.57
N ILE A 552 30.43 -20.18 20.69
CA ILE A 552 29.98 -18.87 20.17
C ILE A 552 30.48 -17.78 21.13
N PRO A 553 31.12 -16.70 20.64
CA PRO A 553 31.51 -15.57 21.47
C PRO A 553 30.32 -15.01 22.25
N SER A 554 30.55 -14.60 23.51
CA SER A 554 29.48 -14.14 24.40
C SER A 554 29.55 -12.64 24.74
N GLU A 555 30.65 -11.98 24.40
CA GLU A 555 30.93 -10.57 24.68
C GLU A 555 30.72 -9.65 23.46
N GLY A 556 30.77 -8.34 23.70
CA GLY A 556 30.63 -7.32 22.66
C GLY A 556 29.29 -7.43 21.91
N PRO A 557 29.26 -7.26 20.58
CA PRO A 557 28.01 -7.29 19.81
C PRO A 557 27.33 -8.67 19.86
N PHE A 558 28.09 -9.74 20.10
CA PHE A 558 27.55 -11.11 20.20
C PHE A 558 26.59 -11.30 21.37
N ALA A 559 26.65 -10.45 22.39
CA ALA A 559 25.69 -10.44 23.49
C ALA A 559 24.23 -10.21 23.00
N ASN A 560 24.08 -9.47 21.90
CA ASN A 560 22.78 -9.02 21.40
C ASN A 560 22.22 -9.91 20.27
N PHE A 561 23.06 -10.70 19.59
CA PHE A 561 22.61 -11.55 18.48
C PHE A 561 21.72 -12.70 18.94
N LEU A 562 20.70 -13.01 18.13
CA LEU A 562 19.70 -14.02 18.44
C LEU A 562 20.12 -15.42 18.00
N ALA A 563 19.41 -16.45 18.48
CA ALA A 563 19.68 -17.84 18.14
C ALA A 563 19.64 -18.11 16.62
N GLN A 564 18.76 -17.39 15.89
CA GLN A 564 18.56 -17.53 14.44
C GLN A 564 19.87 -17.34 13.66
N SER A 565 20.75 -16.44 14.11
CA SER A 565 22.05 -16.16 13.50
C SER A 565 22.98 -17.38 13.42
N TYR A 566 22.71 -18.44 14.19
CA TYR A 566 23.59 -19.61 14.35
C TYR A 566 22.94 -20.93 13.96
N VAL A 567 21.64 -20.92 13.63
CA VAL A 567 20.84 -22.12 13.34
C VAL A 567 21.49 -22.98 12.24
N MET A 568 21.27 -24.30 12.31
CA MET A 568 21.80 -25.30 11.37
C MET A 568 23.33 -25.51 11.39
N ASN A 569 24.08 -24.90 12.32
CA ASN A 569 25.46 -25.29 12.63
C ASN A 569 25.48 -26.32 13.78
N LYS A 570 25.52 -27.61 13.44
CA LYS A 570 25.30 -28.71 14.42
C LYS A 570 26.35 -28.81 15.53
N ALA A 571 27.55 -28.28 15.31
CA ALA A 571 28.70 -28.43 16.21
C ALA A 571 29.00 -27.16 17.03
N LEU A 572 28.20 -26.10 16.90
CA LEU A 572 28.32 -24.92 17.75
C LEU A 572 27.80 -25.21 19.17
N CYS A 573 28.41 -24.56 20.16
CA CYS A 573 27.99 -24.61 21.55
C CYS A 573 28.06 -23.20 22.18
N GLY A 574 27.37 -22.95 23.29
CA GLY A 574 27.41 -21.63 23.92
C GLY A 574 26.31 -21.38 24.94
N ALA A 575 25.97 -20.10 25.14
CA ALA A 575 24.95 -19.66 26.08
C ALA A 575 23.55 -20.19 25.72
N ALA A 576 22.74 -20.54 26.72
CA ALA A 576 21.41 -21.12 26.52
C ALA A 576 20.48 -20.26 25.65
N ARG A 577 20.62 -18.92 25.69
CA ARG A 577 19.84 -17.98 24.87
C ARG A 577 20.01 -18.19 23.36
N LEU A 578 21.12 -18.80 22.95
CA LEU A 578 21.47 -19.05 21.54
C LEU A 578 20.90 -20.38 21.01
N GLN A 579 20.16 -21.13 21.84
CA GLN A 579 19.54 -22.42 21.48
C GLN A 579 20.53 -23.46 20.92
N VAL A 580 21.82 -23.36 21.28
CA VAL A 580 22.85 -24.36 20.98
C VAL A 580 23.17 -25.18 22.23
N PRO A 581 23.74 -26.40 22.09
CA PRO A 581 24.20 -27.18 23.23
C PRO A 581 25.20 -26.40 24.11
N PRO A 582 25.23 -26.64 25.44
CA PRO A 582 26.24 -26.02 26.30
C PRO A 582 27.65 -26.57 25.98
N CYS A 583 28.66 -25.70 26.02
CA CYS A 583 30.04 -26.12 25.79
C CYS A 583 30.55 -27.03 26.92
N LYS A 584 31.27 -28.08 26.56
CA LYS A 584 31.85 -29.02 27.53
C LYS A 584 33.15 -28.44 28.09
N THR A 585 33.11 -27.88 29.29
CA THR A 585 34.32 -27.48 30.03
C THR A 585 35.05 -28.72 30.55
N GLY A 586 36.30 -28.92 30.15
CA GLY A 586 37.03 -30.15 30.44
C GLY A 586 37.67 -30.16 31.84
N THR A 587 37.31 -31.16 32.67
CA THR A 587 38.23 -32.12 33.30
C THR A 587 37.41 -33.21 34.02
N SER A 588 37.48 -34.45 33.55
CA SER A 588 37.26 -35.63 34.40
C SER A 588 37.98 -36.83 33.78
N LYS A 589 39.15 -37.16 34.36
CA LYS A 589 39.72 -38.50 34.31
C LYS A 589 38.82 -39.42 35.15
N GLY A 590 38.47 -40.57 34.60
CA GLY A 590 37.75 -41.65 35.28
C GLY A 590 36.36 -41.84 34.67
N THR A 591 35.93 -43.03 34.25
CA THR A 591 36.45 -44.37 34.51
C THR A 591 35.94 -45.28 33.41
N ARG A 592 36.82 -46.14 32.88
CA ARG A 592 36.46 -47.33 32.10
C ARG A 592 35.43 -48.16 32.90
N ARG A 593 34.13 -47.99 32.65
CA ARG A 593 33.11 -48.95 33.13
C ARG A 593 31.75 -48.82 32.44
N THR A 594 31.71 -48.63 31.13
CA THR A 594 30.45 -48.77 30.37
C THR A 594 30.62 -49.29 28.95
N LEU A 595 31.70 -50.04 28.70
CA LEU A 595 31.87 -50.79 27.44
C LEU A 595 31.44 -52.27 27.54
N PHE A 596 30.86 -52.69 28.67
CA PHE A 596 30.52 -54.10 28.93
C PHE A 596 29.02 -54.38 29.18
N LEU A 597 28.13 -53.39 28.98
CA LEU A 597 26.68 -53.61 29.04
C LEU A 597 25.95 -53.45 27.69
N PHE A 598 26.58 -52.86 26.68
CA PHE A 598 25.96 -52.64 25.36
C PHE A 598 25.82 -53.91 24.50
N LEU A 599 26.55 -54.98 24.84
CA LEU A 599 26.60 -56.22 24.05
C LEU A 599 25.54 -57.28 24.42
N LYS A 600 24.71 -57.07 25.44
CA LYS A 600 23.69 -58.06 25.87
C LYS A 600 22.23 -57.68 25.60
N ILE A 601 21.96 -56.46 25.16
CA ILE A 601 20.57 -55.97 24.96
C ILE A 601 20.21 -55.86 23.46
N PHE A 602 21.20 -55.78 22.57
CA PHE A 602 20.95 -55.52 21.15
C PHE A 602 20.53 -56.76 20.34
N PHE A 603 21.03 -57.95 20.71
CA PHE A 603 20.71 -59.20 20.01
C PHE A 603 19.29 -59.76 20.25
N PRO A 604 18.68 -59.65 21.45
CA PRO A 604 17.30 -60.11 21.68
C PRO A 604 16.24 -59.25 20.96
N MET A 605 16.50 -57.95 20.78
CA MET A 605 15.55 -57.01 20.16
C MET A 605 15.39 -57.23 18.66
N ILE A 606 16.48 -57.59 17.97
CA ILE A 606 16.45 -57.87 16.52
C ILE A 606 15.69 -59.19 16.26
N ALA A 607 15.89 -60.21 17.10
CA ALA A 607 15.16 -61.48 16.98
C ALA A 607 13.65 -61.34 17.26
N LEU A 608 13.27 -60.49 18.23
CA LEU A 608 11.87 -60.21 18.55
C LEU A 608 11.17 -59.43 17.42
N CYS A 609 11.85 -58.47 16.79
CA CYS A 609 11.33 -57.74 15.63
C CYS A 609 11.16 -58.64 14.40
N CYS A 610 12.10 -59.56 14.14
CA CYS A 610 11.98 -60.53 13.05
C CYS A 610 10.84 -61.54 13.27
N MET A 611 10.62 -61.99 14.52
CA MET A 611 9.52 -62.89 14.87
C MET A 611 8.15 -62.20 14.77
N LEU A 612 8.05 -60.93 15.17
CA LEU A 612 6.80 -60.17 15.06
C LEU A 612 6.45 -59.84 13.59
N LEU A 613 7.45 -59.61 12.74
CA LEU A 613 7.27 -59.46 11.29
C LEU A 613 6.81 -60.78 10.63
N LEU A 614 7.36 -61.92 11.05
CA LEU A 614 6.95 -63.24 10.54
C LEU A 614 5.51 -63.59 10.98
N ILE A 615 5.14 -63.30 12.22
CA ILE A 615 3.77 -63.48 12.74
C ILE A 615 2.81 -62.53 12.03
N HIS A 616 3.22 -61.29 11.75
CA HIS A 616 2.39 -60.34 11.00
C HIS A 616 2.13 -60.81 9.55
N VAL A 617 3.13 -61.40 8.90
CA VAL A 617 2.98 -61.99 7.56
C VAL A 617 2.11 -63.25 7.57
N LEU A 618 2.22 -64.10 8.60
CA LEU A 618 1.43 -65.33 8.73
C LEU A 618 -0.04 -65.07 9.12
N VAL A 619 -0.29 -64.07 9.98
CA VAL A 619 -1.67 -63.64 10.35
C VAL A 619 -2.37 -62.95 9.17
N LYS A 620 -1.62 -62.20 8.35
CA LYS A 620 -2.14 -61.58 7.12
C LYS A 620 -2.50 -62.60 6.04
N GLN A 621 -1.85 -63.78 6.02
CA GLN A 621 -2.19 -64.88 5.12
C GLN A 621 -3.36 -65.75 5.60
N TYR A 622 -3.68 -65.75 6.91
CA TYR A 622 -4.75 -66.60 7.47
C TYR A 622 -6.13 -65.92 7.55
N PHE A 623 -6.21 -64.59 7.46
CA PHE A 623 -7.48 -63.83 7.59
C PHE A 623 -8.07 -63.30 6.27
N GLN A 624 -7.76 -63.93 5.13
CA GLN A 624 -8.50 -63.71 3.87
C GLN A 624 -9.35 -64.94 3.51
N LYS A 625 -10.51 -65.06 4.16
CA LYS A 625 -11.70 -65.76 3.64
C LYS A 625 -12.93 -65.34 4.45
N GLY A 626 -13.85 -64.60 3.83
CA GLY A 626 -15.18 -64.28 4.38
C GLY A 626 -15.59 -62.81 4.22
N MET A 627 -16.46 -62.56 3.25
CA MET A 627 -17.12 -61.27 2.92
C MET A 627 -17.79 -60.56 4.11
N ILE A 628 -17.82 -59.21 4.08
CA ILE A 628 -19.02 -58.40 3.78
C ILE A 628 -18.54 -57.00 3.34
N ALA A 629 -18.98 -56.59 2.15
CA ALA A 629 -18.72 -55.28 1.58
C ALA A 629 -19.61 -54.22 2.25
N VAL A 630 -18.99 -53.19 2.81
CA VAL A 630 -19.63 -51.88 2.98
C VAL A 630 -18.98 -50.97 1.95
N LEU A 631 -19.73 -50.62 0.90
CA LEU A 631 -19.31 -49.64 -0.10
C LEU A 631 -19.01 -48.29 0.58
N PRO A 632 -17.80 -47.74 0.50
CA PRO A 632 -17.67 -46.30 0.38
C PRO A 632 -17.97 -45.95 -1.07
N THR A 633 -18.86 -44.98 -1.28
CA THR A 633 -19.09 -44.35 -2.58
C THR A 633 -17.74 -43.95 -3.19
N LYS A 634 -17.30 -44.69 -4.21
CA LYS A 634 -16.12 -44.39 -5.02
C LYS A 634 -16.33 -43.01 -5.65
N ARG A 635 -15.81 -41.94 -5.04
CA ARG A 635 -15.49 -40.72 -5.80
C ARG A 635 -14.40 -41.13 -6.78
N ARG A 636 -14.64 -40.92 -8.07
CA ARG A 636 -13.66 -41.14 -9.13
C ARG A 636 -12.43 -40.26 -8.85
N THR A 637 -11.29 -40.86 -8.49
CA THR A 637 -10.01 -40.17 -8.41
C THR A 637 -9.69 -39.56 -9.77
N ILE A 638 -9.35 -38.28 -9.82
CA ILE A 638 -8.96 -37.62 -11.06
C ILE A 638 -7.55 -38.05 -11.47
N LEU A 639 -7.34 -38.33 -12.76
CA LEU A 639 -6.03 -38.75 -13.29
C LEU A 639 -5.12 -37.53 -13.54
N TYR A 640 -3.79 -37.72 -13.46
CA TYR A 640 -2.80 -36.68 -13.79
C TYR A 640 -3.09 -35.97 -15.11
N GLN A 641 -3.44 -36.71 -16.18
CA GLN A 641 -3.72 -36.15 -17.50
C GLN A 641 -4.90 -35.18 -17.50
N GLU A 642 -5.93 -35.43 -16.68
CA GLU A 642 -7.08 -34.55 -16.56
C GLU A 642 -6.71 -33.25 -15.81
N ILE A 643 -5.79 -33.33 -14.85
CA ILE A 643 -5.23 -32.14 -14.16
C ILE A 643 -4.30 -31.35 -15.07
N ALA A 644 -3.41 -32.02 -15.80
CA ALA A 644 -2.51 -31.37 -16.74
C ALA A 644 -3.29 -30.63 -17.83
N LEU A 645 -4.38 -31.21 -18.36
CA LEU A 645 -5.26 -30.52 -19.29
C LEU A 645 -6.00 -29.35 -18.64
N ALA A 646 -6.55 -29.53 -17.42
CA ALA A 646 -7.28 -28.48 -16.73
C ALA A 646 -6.40 -27.26 -16.40
N THR A 647 -5.10 -27.47 -16.19
CA THR A 647 -4.12 -26.42 -15.83
C THR A 647 -3.33 -25.88 -17.03
N ASP A 648 -3.66 -26.32 -18.26
CA ASP A 648 -2.91 -26.01 -19.48
C ASP A 648 -1.41 -26.37 -19.36
N GLY A 649 -1.14 -27.62 -19.00
CA GLY A 649 0.21 -28.15 -18.82
C GLY A 649 0.95 -27.57 -17.61
N PHE A 650 0.23 -27.14 -16.57
CA PHE A 650 0.78 -26.38 -15.43
C PHE A 650 1.43 -25.05 -15.84
N SER A 651 0.84 -24.35 -16.82
CA SER A 651 1.30 -23.04 -17.29
C SER A 651 1.50 -22.05 -16.15
N GLU A 652 2.57 -21.26 -16.21
CA GLU A 652 2.82 -20.16 -15.27
C GLU A 652 1.69 -19.12 -15.26
N SER A 653 0.98 -18.93 -16.37
CA SER A 653 -0.19 -18.02 -16.44
C SER A 653 -1.34 -18.44 -15.53
N ASN A 654 -1.38 -19.71 -15.15
CA ASN A 654 -2.37 -20.29 -14.25
C ASN A 654 -1.83 -20.45 -12.82
N LEU A 655 -0.58 -20.11 -12.53
CA LEU A 655 -0.02 -20.24 -11.19
C LEU A 655 -0.63 -19.18 -10.25
N LEU A 656 -1.34 -19.63 -9.21
CA LEU A 656 -1.95 -18.78 -8.19
C LEU A 656 -1.00 -18.49 -7.02
N GLY A 657 -0.02 -19.38 -6.77
CA GLY A 657 0.99 -19.17 -5.75
C GLY A 657 1.86 -20.41 -5.48
N THR A 658 3.03 -20.21 -4.89
CA THR A 658 3.96 -21.26 -4.47
C THR A 658 4.19 -21.20 -2.96
N GLY A 659 4.26 -22.36 -2.31
CA GLY A 659 4.43 -22.47 -0.86
C GLY A 659 5.35 -23.63 -0.47
N GLY A 660 5.62 -23.78 0.84
CA GLY A 660 6.59 -24.75 1.36
C GLY A 660 6.27 -26.23 1.10
N PHE A 661 5.06 -26.55 0.67
CA PHE A 661 4.62 -27.93 0.36
C PHE A 661 4.32 -28.16 -1.12
N GLY A 662 4.33 -27.13 -1.96
CA GLY A 662 3.97 -27.24 -3.37
C GLY A 662 3.43 -25.95 -4.00
N SER A 663 2.78 -26.08 -5.16
CA SER A 663 2.29 -24.97 -5.99
C SER A 663 0.78 -25.08 -6.19
N VAL A 664 0.08 -23.95 -6.26
CA VAL A 664 -1.36 -23.91 -6.52
C VAL A 664 -1.62 -23.28 -7.89
N TYR A 665 -2.39 -23.97 -8.72
CA TYR A 665 -2.76 -23.53 -10.07
C TYR A 665 -4.27 -23.29 -10.17
N LYS A 666 -4.68 -22.32 -10.97
CA LYS A 666 -6.04 -22.22 -11.49
C LYS A 666 -6.20 -23.27 -12.57
N GLY A 667 -7.29 -24.04 -12.50
CA GLY A 667 -7.65 -24.97 -13.55
C GLY A 667 -9.09 -24.82 -13.97
N THR A 668 -9.40 -25.29 -15.17
CA THR A 668 -10.77 -25.33 -15.70
C THR A 668 -11.14 -26.79 -15.96
N MET A 669 -12.11 -27.32 -15.20
CA MET A 669 -12.57 -28.69 -15.39
C MET A 669 -13.59 -28.81 -16.54
N LYS A 670 -13.90 -30.04 -16.96
CA LYS A 670 -15.03 -30.30 -17.88
C LYS A 670 -16.30 -29.69 -17.28
N GLU A 671 -17.05 -28.93 -18.08
CA GLU A 671 -18.15 -28.00 -17.69
C GLU A 671 -17.74 -26.54 -17.37
N GLU A 672 -16.55 -26.08 -17.80
CA GLU A 672 -16.07 -24.68 -17.64
C GLU A 672 -15.94 -24.18 -16.18
N LYS A 673 -16.02 -25.09 -15.21
CA LYS A 673 -15.90 -24.74 -13.79
C LYS A 673 -14.45 -24.45 -13.41
N ASN A 674 -14.19 -23.23 -12.93
CA ASN A 674 -12.90 -22.84 -12.35
C ASN A 674 -12.66 -23.57 -11.01
N VAL A 675 -11.45 -24.11 -10.85
CA VAL A 675 -10.98 -24.84 -9.66
C VAL A 675 -9.58 -24.37 -9.26
N ALA A 676 -9.23 -24.54 -7.99
CA ALA A 676 -7.86 -24.36 -7.50
C ALA A 676 -7.21 -25.73 -7.30
N ILE A 677 -6.06 -25.95 -7.92
CA ILE A 677 -5.36 -27.24 -7.94
C ILE A 677 -4.02 -27.10 -7.22
N LYS A 678 -3.93 -27.66 -6.02
CA LYS A 678 -2.71 -27.67 -5.21
C LYS A 678 -1.89 -28.93 -5.52
N VAL A 679 -0.73 -28.75 -6.14
CA VAL A 679 0.22 -29.79 -6.55
C VAL A 679 1.34 -29.86 -5.52
N PHE A 680 1.58 -31.05 -4.95
CA PHE A 680 2.54 -31.22 -3.85
C PHE A 680 3.93 -31.62 -4.35
N ASN A 681 4.97 -31.13 -3.67
CA ASN A 681 6.36 -31.46 -4.01
C ASN A 681 6.69 -32.91 -3.57
N MET A 682 6.85 -33.79 -4.55
CA MET A 682 7.11 -35.22 -4.32
C MET A 682 8.54 -35.54 -3.84
N HIS A 683 9.47 -34.57 -3.88
CA HIS A 683 10.85 -34.77 -3.41
C HIS A 683 11.01 -34.59 -1.89
N THR A 684 9.95 -34.17 -1.19
CA THR A 684 10.00 -33.90 0.26
C THR A 684 9.02 -34.79 1.01
N GLU A 685 9.51 -35.65 1.89
CA GLU A 685 8.68 -36.53 2.72
C GLU A 685 7.63 -35.73 3.54
N ARG A 686 7.98 -34.51 3.94
CA ARG A 686 7.08 -33.59 4.66
C ARG A 686 5.89 -33.14 3.81
N ALA A 687 6.08 -32.87 2.52
CA ALA A 687 5.01 -32.46 1.60
C ALA A 687 4.07 -33.63 1.26
N ILE A 688 4.61 -34.85 1.17
CA ILE A 688 3.80 -36.07 1.00
C ILE A 688 2.90 -36.30 2.23
N ARG A 689 3.44 -36.16 3.44
CA ARG A 689 2.64 -36.26 4.68
C ARG A 689 1.58 -35.16 4.76
N SER A 690 1.94 -33.94 4.38
CA SER A 690 1.01 -32.80 4.31
C SER A 690 -0.18 -33.06 3.37
N PHE A 691 0.06 -33.64 2.19
CA PHE A 691 -1.01 -34.08 1.30
C PHE A 691 -1.96 -35.08 1.97
N GLU A 692 -1.42 -36.09 2.66
CA GLU A 692 -2.24 -37.12 3.31
C GLU A 692 -3.10 -36.53 4.45
N ASP A 693 -2.52 -35.65 5.27
CA ASP A 693 -3.21 -35.00 6.37
C ASP A 693 -4.31 -34.04 5.85
N GLU A 694 -4.00 -33.21 4.87
CA GLU A 694 -4.92 -32.24 4.26
C GLU A 694 -6.04 -32.94 3.46
N SER A 695 -5.70 -33.95 2.66
CA SER A 695 -6.66 -34.78 1.92
C SER A 695 -7.66 -35.48 2.85
N LYS A 696 -7.15 -36.06 3.94
CA LYS A 696 -7.97 -36.76 4.93
C LYS A 696 -8.89 -35.79 5.66
N LEU A 697 -8.36 -34.68 6.15
CA LEU A 697 -9.15 -33.70 6.91
C LEU A 697 -10.25 -33.08 6.05
N LEU A 698 -9.92 -32.59 4.84
CA LEU A 698 -10.88 -31.98 3.93
C LEU A 698 -11.93 -32.96 3.39
N SER A 699 -11.67 -34.27 3.42
CA SER A 699 -12.67 -35.27 3.04
C SER A 699 -13.79 -35.44 4.08
N ILE A 700 -13.55 -35.04 5.34
CA ILE A 700 -14.50 -35.23 6.44
C ILE A 700 -15.09 -33.91 6.97
N ILE A 701 -14.46 -32.76 6.72
CA ILE A 701 -14.98 -31.45 7.13
C ILE A 701 -15.81 -30.81 6.02
N HIS A 702 -17.00 -30.32 6.37
CA HIS A 702 -17.92 -29.65 5.46
C HIS A 702 -18.57 -28.48 6.20
N HIS A 703 -18.18 -27.26 5.86
CA HIS A 703 -18.68 -26.03 6.47
C HIS A 703 -18.71 -24.90 5.42
N PRO A 704 -19.72 -24.00 5.44
CA PRO A 704 -19.80 -22.90 4.47
C PRO A 704 -18.61 -21.94 4.46
N ASN A 705 -17.86 -21.83 5.56
CA ASN A 705 -16.68 -20.96 5.67
C ASN A 705 -15.34 -21.73 5.63
N ILE A 706 -15.32 -22.93 5.03
CA ILE A 706 -14.10 -23.73 4.84
C ILE A 706 -14.02 -24.14 3.38
N VAL A 707 -12.84 -23.99 2.77
CA VAL A 707 -12.63 -24.37 1.37
C VAL A 707 -12.98 -25.84 1.13
N LYS A 708 -13.83 -26.09 0.14
CA LYS A 708 -14.32 -27.41 -0.21
C LYS A 708 -13.34 -28.20 -1.08
N LEU A 709 -13.07 -29.44 -0.68
CA LEU A 709 -12.40 -30.44 -1.53
C LEU A 709 -13.37 -31.03 -2.56
N ILE A 710 -13.08 -30.78 -3.83
CA ILE A 710 -13.81 -31.33 -4.98
C ILE A 710 -13.31 -32.75 -5.28
N ASN A 711 -12.00 -32.91 -5.45
CA ASN A 711 -11.37 -34.18 -5.80
C ASN A 711 -9.88 -34.22 -5.39
N SER A 712 -9.24 -35.38 -5.51
CA SER A 712 -7.79 -35.53 -5.29
C SER A 712 -7.18 -36.48 -6.31
N CYS A 713 -5.92 -36.24 -6.68
CA CYS A 713 -5.08 -37.13 -7.48
C CYS A 713 -4.04 -37.80 -6.56
N ARG A 714 -3.92 -39.12 -6.70
CA ARG A 714 -3.04 -39.98 -5.89
C ARG A 714 -2.28 -40.93 -6.83
N ASP A 715 -1.36 -40.39 -7.60
CA ASP A 715 -0.43 -41.17 -8.41
C ASP A 715 0.89 -41.36 -7.63
N ASP A 716 1.66 -42.38 -7.97
CA ASP A 716 2.89 -42.74 -7.24
C ASP A 716 3.92 -41.60 -7.25
N ASP A 717 4.04 -40.92 -8.41
CA ASP A 717 4.98 -39.80 -8.63
C ASP A 717 4.29 -38.43 -8.67
N PHE A 718 2.97 -38.35 -8.40
CA PHE A 718 2.22 -37.09 -8.47
C PHE A 718 1.04 -37.06 -7.50
N LYS A 719 0.96 -36.00 -6.69
CA LYS A 719 -0.14 -35.79 -5.72
C LYS A 719 -0.70 -34.39 -5.86
N ALA A 720 -2.02 -34.29 -5.95
CA ALA A 720 -2.70 -33.00 -6.06
C ALA A 720 -4.09 -33.00 -5.41
N LEU A 721 -4.52 -31.84 -4.89
CA LEU A 721 -5.87 -31.59 -4.40
C LEU A 721 -6.59 -30.61 -5.32
N VAL A 722 -7.82 -30.93 -5.69
CA VAL A 722 -8.71 -30.07 -6.45
C VAL A 722 -9.72 -29.46 -5.49
N LEU A 723 -9.59 -28.16 -5.29
CA LEU A 723 -10.38 -27.33 -4.39
C LEU A 723 -11.28 -26.39 -5.20
N GLU A 724 -12.33 -25.89 -4.58
CA GLU A 724 -13.09 -24.78 -5.16
C GLU A 724 -12.23 -23.52 -5.31
N TYR A 725 -12.47 -22.77 -6.38
CA TYR A 725 -11.75 -21.54 -6.69
C TYR A 725 -12.44 -20.33 -6.06
N MET A 726 -11.64 -19.45 -5.45
CA MET A 726 -12.10 -18.23 -4.76
C MET A 726 -11.68 -17.01 -5.59
N PRO A 727 -12.60 -16.38 -6.36
CA PRO A 727 -12.23 -15.39 -7.36
C PRO A 727 -11.76 -14.05 -6.79
N ASN A 728 -12.17 -13.69 -5.57
CA ASN A 728 -11.73 -12.46 -4.92
C ASN A 728 -10.37 -12.60 -4.22
N GLY A 729 -9.76 -13.80 -4.23
CA GLY A 729 -8.40 -14.02 -3.73
C GLY A 729 -8.28 -14.01 -2.20
N THR A 730 -7.11 -13.66 -1.67
CA THR A 730 -6.79 -13.74 -0.23
C THR A 730 -7.12 -12.45 0.51
N LEU A 731 -7.40 -12.53 1.82
CA LEU A 731 -7.58 -11.35 2.68
C LEU A 731 -6.31 -10.48 2.71
N ASP A 732 -5.11 -11.06 2.64
CA ASP A 732 -3.83 -10.32 2.54
C ASP A 732 -3.85 -9.34 1.35
N LYS A 733 -4.31 -9.80 0.18
CA LYS A 733 -4.45 -8.94 -1.01
C LYS A 733 -5.35 -7.73 -0.74
N TRP A 734 -6.47 -7.93 -0.04
CA TRP A 734 -7.43 -6.87 0.28
C TRP A 734 -6.97 -5.92 1.38
N LEU A 735 -6.05 -6.36 2.24
CA LEU A 735 -5.45 -5.50 3.27
C LEU A 735 -4.28 -4.69 2.71
N TYR A 736 -3.46 -5.24 1.81
CA TYR A 736 -2.16 -4.62 1.48
C TYR A 736 -1.99 -4.16 0.03
N THR A 737 -2.85 -4.56 -0.91
CA THR A 737 -2.73 -4.15 -2.32
C THR A 737 -3.41 -2.82 -2.59
N HIS A 738 -2.74 -1.94 -3.33
CA HIS A 738 -3.31 -0.67 -3.79
C HIS A 738 -4.57 -0.93 -4.65
N ASN A 739 -5.64 -0.15 -4.43
CA ASN A 739 -6.99 -0.27 -5.03
C ASN A 739 -7.93 -1.35 -4.47
N TYR A 740 -7.51 -2.15 -3.49
CA TYR A 740 -8.42 -3.04 -2.75
C TYR A 740 -8.70 -2.46 -1.37
N PHE A 741 -9.97 -2.49 -0.95
CA PHE A 741 -10.40 -1.95 0.34
C PHE A 741 -11.59 -2.71 0.92
N LEU A 742 -11.52 -3.02 2.21
CA LEU A 742 -12.63 -3.53 3.01
C LEU A 742 -13.03 -2.50 4.06
N ASN A 743 -14.31 -2.14 4.09
CA ASN A 743 -14.87 -1.28 5.13
C ASN A 743 -14.96 -2.01 6.48
N LEU A 744 -15.27 -1.26 7.55
CA LEU A 744 -15.28 -1.80 8.91
C LEU A 744 -16.24 -3.00 9.09
N LEU A 745 -17.42 -2.94 8.46
CA LEU A 745 -18.42 -4.00 8.57
C LEU A 745 -17.98 -5.26 7.79
N GLN A 746 -17.42 -5.08 6.59
CA GLN A 746 -16.85 -6.18 5.81
C GLN A 746 -15.71 -6.88 6.55
N ARG A 747 -14.79 -6.13 7.17
CA ARG A 747 -13.72 -6.72 7.99
C ARG A 747 -14.27 -7.48 9.19
N LEU A 748 -15.32 -6.96 9.83
CA LEU A 748 -15.99 -7.64 10.94
C LEU A 748 -16.70 -8.93 10.50
N ASP A 749 -17.33 -8.91 9.33
CA ASP A 749 -18.02 -10.07 8.75
C ASP A 749 -17.05 -11.19 8.40
N VAL A 750 -15.94 -10.86 7.73
CA VAL A 750 -14.85 -11.79 7.46
C VAL A 750 -14.34 -12.44 8.75
N MET A 751 -14.15 -11.67 9.83
CA MET A 751 -13.68 -12.22 11.11
C MET A 751 -14.72 -13.09 11.82
N ILE A 752 -16.01 -12.79 11.70
CA ILE A 752 -17.10 -13.63 12.21
C ILE A 752 -17.17 -14.95 11.45
N GLU A 753 -17.02 -14.92 10.14
CA GLU A 753 -17.02 -16.10 9.26
C GLU A 753 -15.83 -17.01 9.54
N VAL A 754 -14.64 -16.45 9.72
CA VAL A 754 -13.45 -17.20 10.17
C VAL A 754 -13.68 -17.77 11.58
N ALA A 755 -14.27 -17.01 12.51
CA ALA A 755 -14.57 -17.52 13.85
C ALA A 755 -15.55 -18.71 13.81
N SER A 756 -16.55 -18.66 12.93
CA SER A 756 -17.52 -19.74 12.68
C SER A 756 -16.83 -21.01 12.16
N ALA A 757 -15.93 -20.87 11.17
CA ALA A 757 -15.12 -21.98 10.67
C ALA A 757 -14.26 -22.62 11.76
N MET A 758 -13.57 -21.81 12.57
CA MET A 758 -12.72 -22.31 13.65
C MET A 758 -13.52 -22.98 14.76
N LEU A 759 -14.69 -22.43 15.11
CA LEU A 759 -15.62 -23.08 16.04
C LEU A 759 -16.05 -24.46 15.54
N TYR A 760 -16.35 -24.59 14.25
CA TYR A 760 -16.70 -25.87 13.63
C TYR A 760 -15.56 -26.90 13.69
N LEU A 761 -14.32 -26.46 13.43
CA LEU A 761 -13.12 -27.30 13.49
C LEU A 761 -12.83 -27.76 14.92
N HIS A 762 -12.87 -26.86 15.90
CA HIS A 762 -12.63 -27.17 17.31
C HIS A 762 -13.70 -28.11 17.87
N ALA A 763 -14.95 -27.99 17.44
CA ALA A 763 -16.00 -28.95 17.80
C ALA A 763 -15.75 -30.39 17.29
N ARG A 764 -14.78 -30.57 16.40
CA ARG A 764 -14.33 -31.86 15.86
C ARG A 764 -12.88 -32.18 16.25
N HIS A 765 -12.33 -31.45 17.24
CA HIS A 765 -10.96 -31.59 17.69
C HIS A 765 -9.90 -31.41 16.58
N ALA A 766 -10.24 -30.66 15.53
CA ALA A 766 -9.31 -30.29 14.47
C ALA A 766 -8.70 -28.92 14.76
N VAL A 767 -7.37 -28.83 14.70
CA VAL A 767 -6.59 -27.60 14.95
C VAL A 767 -5.82 -27.23 13.69
N HIS A 768 -5.92 -25.98 13.25
CA HIS A 768 -5.42 -25.49 11.96
C HIS A 768 -3.91 -25.20 11.95
N PHE A 769 -3.41 -24.55 13.01
CA PHE A 769 -2.02 -24.11 13.23
C PHE A 769 -1.44 -23.04 12.28
N ASP A 770 -2.04 -22.75 11.12
CA ASP A 770 -1.55 -21.71 10.21
C ASP A 770 -2.59 -20.64 9.84
N LEU A 771 -3.23 -20.04 10.85
CA LEU A 771 -4.26 -19.02 10.61
C LEU A 771 -3.62 -17.62 10.43
N LYS A 772 -3.73 -17.07 9.21
CA LYS A 772 -3.15 -15.77 8.77
C LYS A 772 -3.92 -15.21 7.56
N PRO A 773 -3.80 -13.92 7.19
CA PRO A 773 -4.58 -13.33 6.10
C PRO A 773 -4.40 -14.01 4.73
N SER A 774 -3.23 -14.58 4.43
CA SER A 774 -2.99 -15.27 3.16
C SER A 774 -3.76 -16.59 3.05
N ASN A 775 -4.24 -17.14 4.16
CA ASN A 775 -4.96 -18.42 4.23
C ASN A 775 -6.48 -18.21 4.40
N ILE A 776 -6.95 -16.96 4.40
CA ILE A 776 -8.37 -16.61 4.34
C ILE A 776 -8.71 -16.18 2.91
N LEU A 777 -9.54 -16.95 2.22
CA LEU A 777 -9.96 -16.68 0.84
C LEU A 777 -11.36 -16.07 0.81
N LEU A 778 -11.63 -15.22 -0.18
CA LEU A 778 -12.92 -14.57 -0.38
C LEU A 778 -13.59 -15.10 -1.66
N ASP A 779 -14.84 -15.56 -1.53
CA ASP A 779 -15.66 -15.99 -2.65
C ASP A 779 -16.26 -14.80 -3.42
N GLU A 780 -17.11 -15.09 -4.41
CA GLU A 780 -17.79 -14.09 -5.25
C GLU A 780 -18.65 -13.09 -4.44
N ASP A 781 -19.23 -13.53 -3.33
CA ASP A 781 -20.10 -12.73 -2.46
C ASP A 781 -19.32 -12.07 -1.30
N MET A 782 -17.98 -12.13 -1.31
CA MET A 782 -17.06 -11.63 -0.27
C MET A 782 -17.16 -12.39 1.06
N VAL A 783 -17.62 -13.63 1.03
CA VAL A 783 -17.66 -14.53 2.18
C VAL A 783 -16.30 -15.19 2.38
N ALA A 784 -15.83 -15.18 3.62
CA ALA A 784 -14.55 -15.73 4.02
C ALA A 784 -14.57 -17.25 4.17
N HIS A 785 -13.54 -17.87 3.60
CA HIS A 785 -13.29 -19.30 3.63
C HIS A 785 -11.88 -19.58 4.15
N VAL A 786 -11.78 -20.36 5.21
CA VAL A 786 -10.49 -20.82 5.76
C VAL A 786 -9.90 -21.89 4.85
N SER A 787 -8.63 -21.72 4.50
CA SER A 787 -7.88 -22.55 3.56
C SER A 787 -6.50 -22.95 4.10
N ASP A 788 -5.83 -23.85 3.38
CA ASP A 788 -4.48 -24.35 3.68
C ASP A 788 -4.36 -25.16 5.00
N PHE A 789 -4.80 -26.41 4.94
CA PHE A 789 -4.77 -27.33 6.08
C PHE A 789 -3.50 -28.19 6.10
N SER A 790 -2.44 -27.76 5.42
CA SER A 790 -1.20 -28.52 5.20
C SER A 790 -0.47 -28.95 6.48
N ILE A 791 -0.67 -28.24 7.59
CA ILE A 791 -0.11 -28.60 8.91
C ILE A 791 -1.19 -28.87 9.97
N ALA A 792 -2.46 -28.90 9.58
CA ALA A 792 -3.58 -29.10 10.48
C ALA A 792 -3.59 -30.52 11.06
N LYS A 793 -4.11 -30.68 12.29
CA LYS A 793 -4.16 -31.99 12.96
C LYS A 793 -5.48 -32.23 13.66
N ILE A 794 -5.91 -33.50 13.64
CA ILE A 794 -7.02 -33.99 14.46
C ILE A 794 -6.43 -34.50 15.78
N LEU A 795 -6.90 -33.95 16.89
CA LEU A 795 -6.53 -34.38 18.24
C LEU A 795 -7.37 -35.60 18.65
N ASP A 796 -6.76 -36.51 19.41
CA ASP A 796 -7.40 -37.74 19.89
C ASP A 796 -7.94 -37.48 21.30
N GLU A 797 -9.19 -37.89 21.60
CA GLU A 797 -9.96 -37.50 22.80
C GLU A 797 -9.27 -37.80 24.14
N GLN A 798 -8.22 -38.64 24.15
CA GLN A 798 -7.53 -39.09 25.37
C GLN A 798 -6.19 -38.39 25.69
N LYS A 799 -5.70 -37.42 24.89
CA LYS A 799 -4.44 -36.69 25.21
C LYS A 799 -4.50 -35.21 24.80
N ALA A 800 -4.87 -34.35 25.76
CA ALA A 800 -4.98 -32.90 25.57
C ALA A 800 -3.64 -32.15 25.37
N VAL A 801 -2.49 -32.84 25.32
CA VAL A 801 -1.17 -32.23 25.05
C VAL A 801 -0.32 -33.21 24.26
N LYS A 802 0.09 -32.83 23.04
CA LYS A 802 1.17 -33.48 22.27
C LYS A 802 2.26 -32.45 22.00
N GLN A 803 3.52 -32.88 22.03
CA GLN A 803 4.64 -32.09 21.52
C GLN A 803 4.81 -32.33 20.02
N THR A 804 4.96 -31.27 19.24
CA THR A 804 5.23 -31.34 17.80
C THR A 804 6.39 -30.42 17.43
N SER A 805 7.16 -30.81 16.40
CA SER A 805 8.30 -30.05 15.89
C SER A 805 7.99 -29.26 14.61
N THR A 806 6.74 -29.28 14.14
CA THR A 806 6.27 -28.43 13.04
C THR A 806 6.13 -27.01 13.57
N LEU A 807 6.71 -26.02 12.88
CA LEU A 807 6.57 -24.60 13.23
C LEU A 807 5.46 -23.95 12.39
N SER A 808 4.66 -23.10 13.03
CA SER A 808 3.69 -22.19 12.39
C SER A 808 4.36 -20.93 11.82
N THR A 809 3.61 -20.08 11.12
CA THR A 809 4.08 -18.81 10.58
C THR A 809 4.54 -17.85 11.71
N VAL A 810 5.71 -17.23 11.50
CA VAL A 810 6.31 -16.26 12.41
C VAL A 810 5.35 -15.10 12.67
N GLY A 811 5.18 -14.72 13.95
CA GLY A 811 4.29 -13.64 14.38
C GLY A 811 2.86 -14.06 14.77
N TYR A 812 2.35 -15.20 14.29
CA TYR A 812 1.00 -15.71 14.58
C TYR A 812 0.99 -16.88 15.57
N MET A 813 2.17 -17.41 15.89
CA MET A 813 2.37 -18.59 16.71
C MET A 813 2.09 -18.32 18.19
N ALA A 814 1.33 -19.19 18.84
CA ALA A 814 1.07 -19.11 20.27
C ALA A 814 2.35 -19.37 21.10
N PRO A 815 2.56 -18.68 22.24
CA PRO A 815 3.76 -18.82 23.07
C PRO A 815 4.05 -20.27 23.51
N GLU A 816 3.04 -21.03 23.92
CA GLU A 816 3.20 -22.42 24.38
C GLU A 816 3.54 -23.39 23.22
N TYR A 817 3.08 -23.05 22.01
CA TYR A 817 3.40 -23.81 20.82
C TYR A 817 4.84 -23.52 20.38
N GLY A 818 5.24 -22.25 20.34
CA GLY A 818 6.59 -21.86 19.93
C GLY A 818 7.70 -22.20 20.93
N SER A 819 7.42 -22.18 22.23
CA SER A 819 8.42 -22.45 23.27
C SER A 819 8.52 -23.92 23.66
N SER A 820 7.39 -24.63 23.71
CA SER A 820 7.30 -25.96 24.33
C SER A 820 6.71 -27.02 23.39
N GLY A 821 6.34 -26.63 22.16
CA GLY A 821 5.68 -27.49 21.19
C GLY A 821 4.28 -27.94 21.60
N ILE A 822 3.69 -27.31 22.62
CA ILE A 822 2.40 -27.69 23.20
C ILE A 822 1.28 -27.26 22.25
N ILE A 823 0.48 -28.22 21.81
CA ILE A 823 -0.65 -27.96 20.92
C ILE A 823 -1.99 -28.14 21.61
N SER A 824 -2.92 -27.23 21.33
CA SER A 824 -4.33 -27.32 21.71
C SER A 824 -5.19 -26.48 20.78
N GLU A 825 -6.51 -26.58 20.88
CA GLU A 825 -7.45 -25.66 20.22
C GLU A 825 -7.17 -24.18 20.57
N LYS A 826 -6.61 -23.92 21.77
CA LYS A 826 -6.22 -22.56 22.22
C LYS A 826 -5.05 -21.97 21.46
N THR A 827 -4.28 -22.79 20.74
CA THR A 827 -3.22 -22.34 19.85
C THR A 827 -3.81 -21.56 18.67
N ASP A 828 -4.87 -22.07 18.05
CA ASP A 828 -5.57 -21.36 16.98
C ASP A 828 -6.28 -20.09 17.48
N VAL A 829 -6.79 -20.11 18.71
CA VAL A 829 -7.41 -18.91 19.31
C VAL A 829 -6.39 -17.77 19.39
N TYR A 830 -5.13 -18.06 19.73
CA TYR A 830 -4.07 -17.05 19.73
C TYR A 830 -3.83 -16.49 18.33
N SER A 831 -3.66 -17.36 17.33
CA SER A 831 -3.46 -16.95 15.93
C SER A 831 -4.63 -16.12 15.41
N PHE A 832 -5.87 -16.48 15.76
CA PHE A 832 -7.07 -15.69 15.47
C PHE A 832 -7.03 -14.30 16.12
N GLY A 833 -6.51 -14.20 17.34
CA GLY A 833 -6.34 -12.92 18.02
C GLY A 833 -5.32 -12.00 17.33
N ILE A 834 -4.22 -12.54 16.81
CA ILE A 834 -3.25 -11.79 16.00
C ILE A 834 -3.87 -11.37 14.66
N LEU A 835 -4.58 -12.29 13.98
CA LEU A 835 -5.30 -12.02 12.75
C LEU A 835 -6.34 -10.88 12.91
N LEU A 836 -7.06 -10.87 14.05
CA LEU A 836 -7.95 -9.76 14.41
C LEU A 836 -7.19 -8.44 14.52
N MET A 837 -6.06 -8.39 15.24
CA MET A 837 -5.29 -7.15 15.38
C MET A 837 -4.80 -6.63 14.03
N GLU A 838 -4.20 -7.50 13.23
CA GLU A 838 -3.70 -7.16 11.90
C GLU A 838 -4.82 -6.64 10.97
N THR A 839 -5.97 -7.30 10.95
CA THR A 839 -7.10 -6.94 10.09
C THR A 839 -7.59 -5.51 10.33
N PHE A 840 -7.60 -5.03 11.59
CA PHE A 840 -8.11 -3.69 11.93
C PHE A 840 -7.03 -2.62 12.10
N THR A 841 -5.75 -3.01 12.22
CA THR A 841 -4.61 -2.08 12.28
C THR A 841 -3.91 -1.91 10.94
N ARG A 842 -4.08 -2.87 10.02
CA ARG A 842 -3.32 -2.99 8.75
C ARG A 842 -1.81 -3.04 8.97
N LYS A 843 -1.37 -3.59 10.11
CA LYS A 843 0.04 -3.78 10.48
C LYS A 843 0.38 -5.26 10.56
N LYS A 844 1.33 -5.70 9.74
CA LYS A 844 1.82 -7.09 9.74
C LYS A 844 2.56 -7.37 11.06
N PRO A 845 2.43 -8.55 11.68
CA PRO A 845 3.26 -8.93 12.83
C PRO A 845 4.77 -8.90 12.55
N THR A 846 5.17 -8.87 11.28
CA THR A 846 6.55 -8.80 10.76
C THR A 846 6.90 -7.44 10.16
N ASP A 847 6.08 -6.40 10.40
CA ASP A 847 6.37 -5.02 9.98
C ASP A 847 7.65 -4.54 10.66
N GLU A 848 8.51 -3.79 9.95
CA GLU A 848 9.83 -3.32 10.43
C GLU A 848 9.73 -2.51 11.72
N MET A 849 8.57 -1.91 12.00
CA MET A 849 8.31 -1.18 13.25
C MET A 849 8.26 -2.08 14.50
N PHE A 850 8.23 -3.41 14.35
CA PHE A 850 8.22 -4.37 15.44
C PHE A 850 9.60 -5.05 15.57
N ASP A 851 10.43 -4.51 16.46
CA ASP A 851 11.78 -5.00 16.77
C ASP A 851 11.95 -5.37 18.26
N GLY A 852 12.97 -6.17 18.57
CA GLY A 852 13.31 -6.55 19.94
C GLY A 852 12.14 -7.20 20.71
N GLU A 853 11.71 -6.58 21.81
CA GLU A 853 10.57 -7.05 22.63
C GLU A 853 9.21 -6.48 22.18
N MET A 854 9.18 -5.57 21.21
CA MET A 854 7.96 -4.94 20.70
C MET A 854 7.37 -5.81 19.59
N ASN A 855 6.12 -6.24 19.76
CA ASN A 855 5.38 -7.00 18.76
C ASN A 855 3.96 -6.44 18.62
N LEU A 856 3.26 -6.81 17.55
CA LEU A 856 1.90 -6.32 17.25
C LEU A 856 0.97 -6.40 18.48
N ARG A 857 1.00 -7.52 19.21
CA ARG A 857 0.22 -7.70 20.44
C ARG A 857 0.61 -6.67 21.51
N ARG A 858 1.90 -6.53 21.81
CA ARG A 858 2.39 -5.60 22.84
C ARG A 858 2.05 -4.16 22.47
N TRP A 859 2.30 -3.75 21.23
CA TRP A 859 1.96 -2.42 20.71
C TRP A 859 0.45 -2.12 20.82
N VAL A 860 -0.41 -3.05 20.42
CA VAL A 860 -1.86 -2.90 20.56
C VAL A 860 -2.26 -2.81 22.04
N CYS A 861 -1.75 -3.71 22.89
CA CYS A 861 -2.12 -3.75 24.31
C CYS A 861 -1.66 -2.51 25.09
N GLU A 862 -0.47 -1.97 24.79
CA GLU A 862 0.07 -0.77 25.43
C GLU A 862 -0.58 0.53 24.90
N SER A 863 -1.02 0.53 23.65
CA SER A 863 -1.64 1.70 23.01
C SER A 863 -3.14 1.81 23.25
N LEU A 864 -3.84 0.68 23.46
CA LEU A 864 -5.29 0.64 23.65
C LEU A 864 -5.82 1.55 24.78
N PRO A 865 -5.13 1.69 25.94
CA PRO A 865 -5.57 2.61 27.01
C PRO A 865 -5.39 4.10 26.66
N ARG A 866 -4.51 4.44 25.70
CA ARG A 866 -4.16 5.83 25.37
C ARG A 866 -5.05 6.40 24.26
N ALA A 867 -5.15 5.71 23.13
CA ALA A 867 -6.01 6.11 22.01
C ALA A 867 -6.16 4.99 20.98
N VAL A 868 -7.39 4.54 20.71
CA VAL A 868 -7.70 3.52 19.68
C VAL A 868 -7.37 4.02 18.27
N ASP A 869 -7.44 5.33 18.03
CA ASP A 869 -7.20 5.93 16.72
C ASP A 869 -5.76 5.76 16.23
N ARG A 870 -4.79 5.72 17.16
CA ARG A 870 -3.36 5.61 16.82
C ARG A 870 -2.98 4.23 16.30
N ILE A 871 -3.80 3.22 16.58
CA ILE A 871 -3.58 1.84 16.16
C ILE A 871 -4.57 1.40 15.07
N THR A 872 -5.57 2.22 14.75
CA THR A 872 -6.60 1.89 13.77
C THR A 872 -6.10 2.19 12.37
N ASP A 873 -6.43 1.32 11.41
CA ASP A 873 -6.23 1.62 9.99
C ASP A 873 -6.96 2.93 9.63
N VAL A 874 -6.18 3.93 9.21
CA VAL A 874 -6.63 5.30 8.96
C VAL A 874 -7.81 5.33 7.99
N ALA A 875 -7.80 4.45 6.98
CA ALA A 875 -8.85 4.36 5.97
C ALA A 875 -10.22 3.91 6.54
N LEU A 876 -10.26 3.26 7.72
CA LEU A 876 -11.52 2.91 8.40
C LEU A 876 -12.20 4.14 9.04
N LEU A 877 -11.43 5.18 9.36
CA LEU A 877 -11.89 6.40 10.04
C LEU A 877 -12.18 7.56 9.07
N GLU A 878 -11.57 7.60 7.89
CA GLU A 878 -11.69 8.69 6.92
C GLU A 878 -13.00 8.72 6.12
N ALA A 879 -13.60 7.56 5.84
CA ALA A 879 -14.68 7.45 4.86
C ALA A 879 -16.05 7.99 5.30
N ASP A 880 -16.26 8.31 6.58
CA ASP A 880 -17.58 8.73 7.08
C ASP A 880 -17.48 9.48 8.42
N GLN A 881 -17.57 10.82 8.42
CA GLN A 881 -17.35 11.66 9.61
C GLN A 881 -18.46 11.54 10.67
N GLU A 882 -19.68 11.20 10.28
CA GLU A 882 -20.85 11.20 11.18
C GLU A 882 -20.90 9.99 12.14
N ALA A 883 -20.19 8.89 11.82
CA ALA A 883 -20.19 7.65 12.60
C ALA A 883 -18.86 7.32 13.31
N ILE A 884 -17.89 8.26 13.38
CA ILE A 884 -16.55 8.04 13.95
C ILE A 884 -16.62 7.47 15.38
N SER A 885 -17.55 7.95 16.20
CA SER A 885 -17.71 7.47 17.59
C SER A 885 -18.13 5.99 17.66
N ALA A 886 -19.09 5.58 16.83
CA ALA A 886 -19.55 4.18 16.75
C ALA A 886 -18.43 3.28 16.20
N LYS A 887 -17.70 3.73 15.18
CA LYS A 887 -16.54 3.03 14.60
C LYS A 887 -15.43 2.81 15.65
N ARG A 888 -15.05 3.87 16.39
CA ARG A 888 -14.08 3.81 17.50
C ARG A 888 -14.50 2.80 18.57
N LYS A 889 -15.76 2.84 19.00
CA LYS A 889 -16.30 1.94 20.01
C LYS A 889 -16.33 0.48 19.54
N CYS A 890 -16.64 0.25 18.27
CA CYS A 890 -16.60 -1.06 17.63
C CYS A 890 -15.17 -1.62 17.64
N ILE A 891 -14.20 -0.87 17.09
CA ILE A 891 -12.80 -1.27 17.01
C ILE A 891 -12.20 -1.50 18.41
N LEU A 892 -12.50 -0.62 19.38
CA LEU A 892 -12.10 -0.82 20.77
C LEU A 892 -12.63 -2.14 21.35
N SER A 893 -13.87 -2.50 21.03
CA SER A 893 -14.45 -3.77 21.49
C SER A 893 -13.78 -4.96 20.83
N ILE A 894 -13.49 -4.88 19.53
CA ILE A 894 -12.76 -5.91 18.77
C ILE A 894 -11.35 -6.11 19.35
N MET A 895 -10.61 -5.03 19.62
CA MET A 895 -9.27 -5.09 20.20
C MET A 895 -9.27 -5.70 21.62
N LYS A 896 -10.36 -5.53 22.38
CA LYS A 896 -10.53 -6.22 23.66
C LYS A 896 -10.71 -7.73 23.48
N VAL A 897 -11.47 -8.18 22.48
CA VAL A 897 -11.58 -9.61 22.13
C VAL A 897 -10.20 -10.16 21.76
N ALA A 898 -9.49 -9.46 20.86
CA ALA A 898 -8.16 -9.86 20.41
C ALA A 898 -7.17 -9.98 21.58
N ARG A 899 -7.23 -9.09 22.57
CA ARG A 899 -6.42 -9.16 23.80
C ARG A 899 -6.71 -10.43 24.62
N PHE A 900 -7.97 -10.86 24.73
CA PHE A 900 -8.31 -12.11 25.40
C PHE A 900 -7.89 -13.33 24.58
N CYS A 901 -8.00 -13.28 23.26
CA CYS A 901 -7.51 -14.34 22.37
C CYS A 901 -6.00 -14.53 22.47
N THR A 902 -5.25 -13.44 22.70
CA THR A 902 -3.78 -13.43 22.77
C THR A 902 -3.22 -13.43 24.20
N ALA A 903 -3.98 -13.94 25.18
CA ALA A 903 -3.45 -14.10 26.55
C ALA A 903 -2.25 -15.04 26.57
N GLU A 904 -1.25 -14.77 27.43
CA GLU A 904 -0.03 -15.58 27.52
C GLU A 904 -0.34 -17.02 27.91
N LEU A 905 -1.20 -17.19 28.91
CA LEU A 905 -1.65 -18.50 29.38
C LEU A 905 -2.84 -18.99 28.55
N SER A 906 -2.73 -20.19 27.98
CA SER A 906 -3.77 -20.80 27.15
C SER A 906 -5.12 -20.96 27.87
N VAL A 907 -5.10 -21.11 29.20
CA VAL A 907 -6.30 -21.23 30.04
C VAL A 907 -7.08 -19.92 30.19
N GLU A 908 -6.42 -18.77 30.02
CA GLU A 908 -7.05 -17.45 30.12
C GLU A 908 -7.69 -17.01 28.80
N ARG A 909 -7.34 -17.69 27.69
CA ARG A 909 -7.90 -17.41 26.38
C ARG A 909 -9.35 -17.85 26.32
N LYS A 910 -10.18 -17.08 25.64
CA LYS A 910 -11.57 -17.46 25.33
C LYS A 910 -11.62 -18.69 24.43
N THR A 911 -12.75 -19.37 24.40
CA THR A 911 -13.05 -20.41 23.39
C THR A 911 -13.53 -19.75 22.10
N MET A 912 -13.38 -20.42 20.96
CA MET A 912 -13.90 -19.87 19.69
C MET A 912 -15.41 -19.62 19.71
N ARG A 913 -16.16 -20.36 20.54
CA ARG A 913 -17.59 -20.12 20.78
C ARG A 913 -17.82 -18.74 21.42
N GLU A 914 -17.12 -18.45 22.51
CA GLU A 914 -17.25 -17.17 23.22
C GLU A 914 -16.78 -16.00 22.34
N VAL A 915 -15.74 -16.22 21.54
CA VAL A 915 -15.22 -15.24 20.58
C VAL A 915 -16.23 -14.94 19.48
N GLU A 916 -16.82 -15.96 18.85
CA GLU A 916 -17.85 -15.79 17.81
C GLU A 916 -19.08 -15.06 18.36
N GLU A 917 -19.61 -15.50 19.52
CA GLU A 917 -20.75 -14.86 20.17
C GLU A 917 -20.49 -13.39 20.54
N GLU A 918 -19.24 -13.05 20.88
CA GLU A 918 -18.83 -11.69 21.19
C GLU A 918 -18.66 -10.82 19.95
N LEU A 919 -18.08 -11.33 18.88
CA LEU A 919 -17.99 -10.61 17.61
C LEU A 919 -19.39 -10.34 17.01
N GLN A 920 -20.31 -11.32 17.09
CA GLN A 920 -21.72 -11.13 16.70
C GLN A 920 -22.39 -10.05 17.53
N ARG A 921 -22.14 -10.01 18.84
CA ARG A 921 -22.67 -8.98 19.74
C ARG A 921 -22.09 -7.61 19.43
N ILE A 922 -20.79 -7.53 19.11
CA ILE A 922 -20.13 -6.30 18.68
C ILE A 922 -20.76 -5.80 17.37
N LYS A 923 -20.96 -6.68 16.38
CA LYS A 923 -21.66 -6.35 15.13
C LYS A 923 -23.06 -5.80 15.40
N LYS A 924 -23.85 -6.48 16.23
CA LYS A 924 -25.20 -6.03 16.60
C LYS A 924 -25.19 -4.66 17.30
N ASN A 925 -24.24 -4.44 18.21
CA ASN A 925 -24.10 -3.15 18.89
C ASN A 925 -23.63 -2.04 17.95
N TYR A 926 -22.68 -2.34 17.05
CA TYR A 926 -22.21 -1.39 16.05
C TYR A 926 -23.36 -0.99 15.12
N LEU A 927 -24.12 -1.96 14.60
CA LEU A 927 -25.29 -1.69 13.75
C LEU A 927 -26.34 -0.84 14.49
N ARG A 928 -26.66 -1.16 15.74
CA ARG A 928 -27.59 -0.35 16.56
C ARG A 928 -27.07 1.06 16.85
N ASP A 929 -25.78 1.18 17.20
CA ASP A 929 -25.17 2.46 17.54
C ASP A 929 -24.97 3.33 16.27
N SER A 930 -24.80 2.71 15.09
CA SER A 930 -24.86 3.38 13.79
C SER A 930 -26.29 3.76 13.36
N GLU A 931 -27.29 2.93 13.68
CA GLU A 931 -28.71 3.21 13.43
C GLU A 931 -29.25 4.38 14.29
N CYS A 932 -28.66 4.66 15.44
CA CYS A 932 -29.04 5.78 16.31
C CYS A 932 -28.48 7.14 15.83
N GLN A 933 -27.53 7.14 14.89
CA GLN A 933 -27.03 8.34 14.20
C GLN A 933 -27.42 8.38 12.71
N VAL A 934 -27.88 7.27 12.12
CA VAL A 934 -28.18 7.14 10.70
C VAL A 934 -29.57 6.54 10.50
N GLN A 935 -30.61 7.34 10.70
CA GLN A 935 -31.88 7.11 10.01
C GLN A 935 -31.78 7.70 8.59
N ARG A 936 -31.02 7.02 7.71
CA ARG A 936 -31.16 7.05 6.23
C ARG A 936 -30.21 6.05 5.55
N GLU A 937 -30.82 5.04 4.93
CA GLU A 937 -30.40 4.34 3.70
C GLU A 937 -29.33 3.22 3.77
N ILE A 938 -29.81 1.97 3.98
CA ILE A 938 -29.06 0.70 3.79
C ILE A 938 -28.89 0.34 2.29
N TYR A 939 -29.66 0.97 1.41
CA TYR A 939 -29.61 0.77 -0.04
C TYR A 939 -29.55 2.12 -0.75
N PRO A 940 -28.89 2.22 -1.93
CA PRO A 940 -28.92 3.45 -2.72
C PRO A 940 -30.38 3.89 -2.94
N SER A 941 -30.71 5.11 -2.52
CA SER A 941 -32.03 5.67 -2.79
C SER A 941 -32.27 5.80 -4.27
N ILE A 942 -33.52 5.55 -4.67
CA ILE A 942 -34.01 5.90 -5.99
C ILE A 942 -35.26 6.75 -5.83
N SER A 943 -35.31 7.85 -6.56
CA SER A 943 -36.48 8.73 -6.54
C SER A 943 -37.66 8.08 -7.25
N ARG A 944 -38.87 8.44 -6.84
CA ARG A 944 -40.08 8.06 -7.56
C ARG A 944 -40.04 8.48 -9.03
N GLN A 945 -39.38 9.59 -9.34
CA GLN A 945 -39.30 10.12 -10.70
C GLN A 945 -38.43 9.24 -11.62
N GLU A 946 -37.33 8.69 -11.10
CA GLU A 946 -36.53 7.70 -11.83
C GLU A 946 -37.29 6.38 -12.03
N LEU A 947 -38.08 5.95 -11.04
CA LEU A 947 -38.93 4.78 -11.18
C LEU A 947 -40.07 4.98 -12.19
N LEU A 948 -40.62 6.18 -12.29
CA LEU A 948 -41.60 6.55 -13.32
C LEU A 948 -40.98 6.47 -14.71
N LEU A 949 -39.77 6.98 -14.91
CA LEU A 949 -39.06 6.88 -16.19
C LEU A 949 -38.73 5.43 -16.55
N ALA A 950 -38.29 4.64 -15.57
CA ALA A 950 -37.91 3.24 -15.80
C ALA A 950 -39.12 2.35 -16.16
N THR A 951 -40.31 2.67 -15.68
CA THR A 951 -41.55 1.88 -15.90
C THR A 951 -42.49 2.48 -16.93
N ASP A 952 -42.05 3.48 -17.70
CA ASP A 952 -42.89 4.22 -18.66
C ASP A 952 -44.18 4.76 -18.02
N GLY A 953 -44.04 5.40 -16.85
CA GLY A 953 -45.17 5.95 -16.10
C GLY A 953 -46.00 4.91 -15.34
N PHE A 954 -45.42 3.76 -14.99
CA PHE A 954 -46.13 2.59 -14.45
C PHE A 954 -47.21 2.06 -15.41
N ASN A 955 -46.87 1.97 -16.70
CA ASN A 955 -47.72 1.48 -17.77
C ASN A 955 -48.22 0.05 -17.48
N GLU A 956 -49.50 -0.23 -17.72
CA GLU A 956 -50.11 -1.55 -17.50
C GLU A 956 -49.42 -2.66 -18.31
N SER A 957 -48.88 -2.32 -19.50
CA SER A 957 -48.12 -3.25 -20.34
C SER A 957 -46.79 -3.73 -19.73
N GLN A 958 -46.29 -3.04 -18.69
CA GLN A 958 -45.07 -3.41 -17.96
C GLN A 958 -45.35 -4.22 -16.69
N ILE A 959 -46.62 -4.53 -16.37
CA ILE A 959 -46.96 -5.30 -15.18
C ILE A 959 -46.57 -6.77 -15.38
N VAL A 960 -45.70 -7.25 -14.50
CA VAL A 960 -45.26 -8.66 -14.45
C VAL A 960 -46.22 -9.47 -13.59
N GLN A 961 -46.65 -8.91 -12.46
CA GLN A 961 -47.52 -9.61 -11.52
C GLN A 961 -48.30 -8.64 -10.62
N TYR A 962 -49.56 -8.97 -10.32
CA TYR A 962 -50.34 -8.35 -9.26
C TYR A 962 -50.15 -9.14 -7.96
N GLY A 963 -49.61 -8.48 -6.94
CA GLY A 963 -49.44 -9.04 -5.59
C GLY A 963 -50.46 -8.49 -4.60
N GLU A 964 -50.64 -9.19 -3.47
CA GLU A 964 -51.56 -8.78 -2.40
C GLU A 964 -51.19 -7.41 -1.78
N PHE A 965 -49.89 -7.11 -1.69
CA PHE A 965 -49.36 -5.92 -1.04
C PHE A 965 -48.78 -4.88 -2.01
N GLY A 966 -48.85 -5.11 -3.32
CA GLY A 966 -48.26 -4.24 -4.33
C GLY A 966 -48.27 -4.83 -5.73
N VAL A 967 -47.82 -4.04 -6.72
CA VAL A 967 -47.72 -4.45 -8.13
C VAL A 967 -46.25 -4.51 -8.54
N LEU A 968 -45.88 -5.58 -9.25
CA LEU A 968 -44.53 -5.79 -9.76
C LEU A 968 -44.47 -5.37 -11.23
N TYR A 969 -43.59 -4.41 -11.54
CA TYR A 969 -43.36 -3.90 -12.88
C TYR A 969 -42.01 -4.37 -13.43
N LYS A 970 -41.92 -4.52 -14.74
CA LYS A 970 -40.66 -4.61 -15.48
C LYS A 970 -40.20 -3.20 -15.80
N GLY A 971 -39.06 -2.79 -15.26
CA GLY A 971 -38.48 -1.48 -15.52
C GLY A 971 -37.18 -1.57 -16.31
N LYS A 972 -36.94 -0.60 -17.19
CA LYS A 972 -35.70 -0.47 -17.95
C LYS A 972 -34.84 0.62 -17.31
N MET A 973 -33.66 0.25 -16.78
CA MET A 973 -32.77 1.18 -16.08
C MET A 973 -31.41 1.31 -16.78
N PRO A 974 -30.84 2.52 -16.85
CA PRO A 974 -29.53 2.74 -17.46
C PRO A 974 -28.39 2.13 -16.62
N SER A 975 -27.44 1.49 -17.28
CA SER A 975 -26.21 0.93 -16.68
C SER A 975 -25.02 1.90 -16.84
N PRO A 976 -24.06 1.92 -15.89
CA PRO A 976 -22.79 2.63 -16.05
C PRO A 976 -21.98 2.22 -17.29
N TYR A 977 -22.29 1.06 -17.87
CA TYR A 977 -21.61 0.48 -19.04
C TYR A 977 -22.35 0.75 -20.37
N GLY A 978 -23.37 1.62 -20.39
CA GLY A 978 -24.00 2.10 -21.63
C GLY A 978 -25.10 1.21 -22.23
N HIS A 979 -25.49 0.13 -21.56
CA HIS A 979 -26.62 -0.72 -21.96
C HIS A 979 -27.77 -0.64 -20.94
N ASP A 980 -29.00 -0.60 -21.42
CA ASP A 980 -30.18 -0.65 -20.55
C ASP A 980 -30.39 -2.06 -19.98
N VAL A 981 -30.60 -2.17 -18.66
CA VAL A 981 -30.83 -3.45 -17.99
C VAL A 981 -32.23 -3.49 -17.40
N TYR A 982 -32.91 -4.62 -17.56
CA TYR A 982 -34.22 -4.84 -16.96
C TYR A 982 -34.12 -5.11 -15.46
N ARG A 983 -35.06 -4.55 -14.71
CA ARG A 983 -35.19 -4.65 -13.25
C ARG A 983 -36.64 -4.93 -12.88
N ALA A 984 -36.85 -5.69 -11.81
CA ALA A 984 -38.17 -5.91 -11.27
C ALA A 984 -38.45 -4.82 -10.22
N ILE A 985 -39.51 -4.04 -10.40
CA ILE A 985 -39.84 -2.88 -9.56
C ILE A 985 -41.14 -3.20 -8.83
N LYS A 986 -41.05 -3.52 -7.53
CA LYS A 986 -42.20 -3.83 -6.69
C LYS A 986 -42.69 -2.54 -6.02
N VAL A 987 -43.86 -2.06 -6.44
CA VAL A 987 -44.51 -0.86 -5.87
C VAL A 987 -45.55 -1.30 -4.85
N PHE A 988 -45.40 -0.86 -3.60
CA PHE A 988 -46.27 -1.29 -2.51
C PHE A 988 -47.52 -0.41 -2.39
N ASN A 989 -48.64 -1.03 -2.02
CA ASN A 989 -49.91 -0.35 -1.85
C ASN A 989 -49.84 0.69 -0.72
N ARG A 990 -50.50 1.84 -0.90
CA ARG A 990 -50.50 2.95 0.09
C ARG A 990 -51.20 2.62 1.41
N ILE A 991 -51.99 1.56 1.45
CA ILE A 991 -52.71 1.11 2.65
C ILE A 991 -51.73 0.63 3.73
N LYS A 992 -52.16 0.67 5.01
CA LYS A 992 -51.34 0.30 6.18
C LYS A 992 -50.60 -1.04 5.99
N ARG A 993 -51.29 -2.07 5.50
CA ARG A 993 -50.70 -3.39 5.24
C ARG A 993 -49.59 -3.38 4.19
N GLY A 994 -49.70 -2.57 3.13
CA GLY A 994 -48.66 -2.45 2.10
C GLY A 994 -47.40 -1.76 2.63
N ARG A 995 -47.56 -0.75 3.51
CA ARG A 995 -46.44 -0.10 4.19
C ARG A 995 -45.75 -1.01 5.20
N GLU A 996 -46.52 -1.78 5.97
CA GLU A 996 -45.98 -2.79 6.89
C GLU A 996 -45.23 -3.88 6.12
N SER A 997 -45.77 -4.33 4.99
CA SER A 997 -45.15 -5.33 4.13
C SER A 997 -43.84 -4.83 3.49
N PHE A 998 -43.80 -3.58 3.03
CA PHE A 998 -42.56 -2.94 2.59
C PHE A 998 -41.49 -2.94 3.69
N ALA A 999 -41.87 -2.58 4.92
CA ALA A 999 -40.94 -2.59 6.05
C ALA A 999 -40.43 -4.01 6.34
N VAL A 1000 -41.32 -5.01 6.36
CA VAL A 1000 -40.96 -6.42 6.60
C VAL A 1000 -40.04 -6.97 5.50
N GLU A 1001 -40.35 -6.73 4.23
CA GLU A 1001 -39.59 -7.26 3.10
C GLU A 1001 -38.24 -6.56 2.92
N SER A 1002 -38.20 -5.24 3.06
CA SER A 1002 -36.94 -4.48 3.04
C SER A 1002 -36.04 -4.82 4.23
N GLU A 1003 -36.60 -5.01 5.42
CA GLU A 1003 -35.85 -5.46 6.59
C GLU A 1003 -35.34 -6.88 6.38
N ALA A 1004 -36.19 -7.84 5.99
CA ALA A 1004 -35.78 -9.23 5.82
C ALA A 1004 -34.63 -9.34 4.82
N LEU A 1005 -34.73 -8.67 3.67
CA LEU A 1005 -33.71 -8.75 2.62
C LEU A 1005 -32.48 -7.86 2.87
N SER A 1006 -32.51 -6.95 3.86
CA SER A 1006 -31.37 -6.06 4.21
C SER A 1006 -30.08 -6.78 4.61
N PHE A 1007 -30.20 -7.98 5.15
CA PHE A 1007 -29.08 -8.75 5.70
C PHE A 1007 -28.95 -10.17 5.12
N ILE A 1008 -29.77 -10.51 4.12
CA ILE A 1008 -29.69 -11.82 3.46
C ILE A 1008 -28.71 -11.73 2.28
N ARG A 1009 -27.61 -12.47 2.36
CA ARG A 1009 -26.63 -12.64 1.29
C ARG A 1009 -26.56 -14.11 0.92
N HIS A 1010 -27.45 -14.54 0.04
CA HIS A 1010 -27.48 -15.93 -0.43
C HIS A 1010 -27.84 -15.98 -1.91
N ARG A 1011 -27.10 -16.80 -2.67
CA ARG A 1011 -27.25 -16.92 -4.12
C ARG A 1011 -28.64 -17.32 -4.59
N ASN A 1012 -29.41 -18.06 -3.77
CA ASN A 1012 -30.76 -18.56 -4.10
C ASN A 1012 -31.89 -17.69 -3.50
N VAL A 1013 -31.61 -16.41 -3.18
CA VAL A 1013 -32.59 -15.44 -2.68
C VAL A 1013 -32.50 -14.16 -3.51
N VAL A 1014 -33.65 -13.63 -3.94
CA VAL A 1014 -33.70 -12.40 -4.76
C VAL A 1014 -33.08 -11.21 -4.03
N LYS A 1015 -32.18 -10.49 -4.71
CA LYS A 1015 -31.45 -9.36 -4.13
C LYS A 1015 -32.20 -8.03 -4.32
N ILE A 1016 -32.20 -7.18 -3.29
CA ILE A 1016 -32.57 -5.76 -3.39
C ILE A 1016 -31.38 -4.98 -3.92
N LEU A 1017 -31.62 -4.16 -4.95
CA LEU A 1017 -30.62 -3.33 -5.61
C LEU A 1017 -30.74 -1.85 -5.22
N LYS A 1018 -31.97 -1.32 -5.15
CA LYS A 1018 -32.29 0.06 -4.75
C LYS A 1018 -33.64 0.12 -4.05
N MET A 1019 -33.88 1.19 -3.28
CA MET A 1019 -35.15 1.37 -2.56
C MET A 1019 -35.65 2.81 -2.67
N CYS A 1020 -36.97 2.97 -2.82
CA CYS A 1020 -37.66 4.25 -2.71
C CYS A 1020 -38.52 4.23 -1.44
N ASN A 1021 -38.25 5.14 -0.50
CA ASN A 1021 -38.93 5.22 0.79
C ASN A 1021 -39.59 6.61 1.02
N GLU A 1022 -40.22 7.18 -0.01
CA GLU A 1022 -40.91 8.46 0.07
C GLU A 1022 -42.19 8.37 0.92
N VAL A 1023 -42.63 9.48 1.53
CA VAL A 1023 -43.76 9.51 2.49
C VAL A 1023 -45.02 8.81 1.93
N ASP A 1024 -45.33 9.04 0.65
CA ASP A 1024 -46.52 8.54 -0.03
C ASP A 1024 -46.23 7.50 -1.13
N PHE A 1025 -45.00 7.00 -1.21
CA PHE A 1025 -44.58 6.08 -2.26
C PHE A 1025 -43.45 5.17 -1.77
N LYS A 1026 -43.71 3.85 -1.76
CA LYS A 1026 -42.77 2.82 -1.31
C LYS A 1026 -42.53 1.83 -2.44
N ALA A 1027 -41.27 1.62 -2.81
CA ALA A 1027 -40.92 0.67 -3.85
C ALA A 1027 -39.55 0.02 -3.62
N LEU A 1028 -39.42 -1.22 -4.08
CA LEU A 1028 -38.16 -1.97 -4.11
C LEU A 1028 -37.76 -2.26 -5.54
N VAL A 1029 -36.49 -2.04 -5.85
CA VAL A 1029 -35.87 -2.46 -7.12
C VAL A 1029 -35.11 -3.75 -6.86
N LEU A 1030 -35.56 -4.81 -7.51
CA LEU A 1030 -35.05 -6.17 -7.39
C LEU A 1030 -34.37 -6.61 -8.70
N GLU A 1031 -33.56 -7.65 -8.61
CA GLU A 1031 -33.09 -8.37 -9.80
C GLU A 1031 -34.27 -8.91 -10.62
N TYR A 1032 -34.18 -8.79 -11.94
CA TYR A 1032 -35.21 -9.28 -12.85
C TYR A 1032 -34.85 -10.67 -13.32
N MET A 1033 -35.75 -11.63 -13.09
CA MET A 1033 -35.59 -13.03 -13.48
C MET A 1033 -36.34 -13.29 -14.80
N PRO A 1034 -35.63 -13.57 -15.91
CA PRO A 1034 -36.22 -13.55 -17.25
C PRO A 1034 -37.10 -14.76 -17.56
N TYR A 1035 -36.89 -15.90 -16.92
CA TYR A 1035 -37.76 -17.08 -17.05
C TYR A 1035 -39.00 -17.04 -16.16
N GLY A 1036 -39.17 -15.96 -15.38
CA GLY A 1036 -40.34 -15.73 -14.56
C GLY A 1036 -40.43 -16.70 -13.37
N SER A 1037 -41.65 -16.96 -12.92
CA SER A 1037 -41.90 -17.84 -11.77
C SER A 1037 -41.89 -19.32 -12.15
N LEU A 1038 -41.53 -20.17 -11.19
CA LEU A 1038 -41.61 -21.61 -11.32
C LEU A 1038 -43.04 -22.08 -11.66
N GLU A 1039 -44.07 -21.39 -11.15
CA GLU A 1039 -45.47 -21.66 -11.50
C GLU A 1039 -45.74 -21.47 -13.01
N GLN A 1040 -45.28 -20.36 -13.59
CA GLN A 1040 -45.43 -20.10 -15.03
C GLN A 1040 -44.64 -21.12 -15.85
N TRP A 1041 -43.43 -21.46 -15.40
CA TRP A 1041 -42.59 -22.47 -16.06
C TRP A 1041 -43.22 -23.87 -16.05
N LEU A 1042 -43.88 -24.26 -14.95
CA LEU A 1042 -44.58 -25.53 -14.83
C LEU A 1042 -45.86 -25.59 -15.69
N HIS A 1043 -46.56 -24.47 -15.88
CA HIS A 1043 -47.86 -24.42 -16.59
C HIS A 1043 -47.79 -23.99 -18.06
N TYR A 1044 -46.62 -23.68 -18.60
CA TYR A 1044 -46.47 -23.29 -20.01
C TYR A 1044 -46.72 -24.50 -20.93
N ASN A 1045 -47.79 -24.52 -21.72
CA ASN A 1045 -48.06 -25.59 -22.69
C ASN A 1045 -47.33 -25.28 -24.01
N ASP A 1046 -46.10 -25.75 -24.14
CA ASP A 1046 -45.46 -25.87 -25.45
C ASP A 1046 -44.84 -27.26 -25.53
N ASP A 1047 -45.38 -28.09 -26.44
CA ASP A 1047 -45.14 -29.54 -26.54
C ASP A 1047 -43.73 -29.92 -27.03
N ASP A 1048 -42.79 -28.97 -27.10
CA ASP A 1048 -41.47 -29.17 -27.72
C ASP A 1048 -40.25 -28.72 -26.87
N SER A 1049 -40.37 -28.55 -25.54
CA SER A 1049 -39.19 -28.19 -24.71
C SER A 1049 -38.48 -29.42 -24.10
N PRO A 1050 -37.18 -29.66 -24.39
CA PRO A 1050 -36.39 -30.73 -23.77
C PRO A 1050 -35.92 -30.39 -22.33
N LEU A 1051 -36.44 -29.33 -21.70
CA LEU A 1051 -35.93 -28.73 -20.46
C LEU A 1051 -36.64 -29.17 -19.17
N ARG A 1052 -37.73 -29.95 -19.25
CA ARG A 1052 -38.42 -30.52 -18.09
C ARG A 1052 -37.90 -31.91 -17.76
N ASN A 1053 -36.59 -32.03 -17.57
CA ASN A 1053 -36.06 -33.28 -17.02
C ASN A 1053 -36.17 -33.25 -15.48
N ILE A 1054 -36.22 -34.43 -14.87
CA ILE A 1054 -36.29 -34.61 -13.42
C ILE A 1054 -35.11 -33.93 -12.69
N LEU A 1055 -33.94 -33.83 -13.33
CA LEU A 1055 -32.75 -33.20 -12.77
C LEU A 1055 -32.94 -31.70 -12.56
N THR A 1056 -33.55 -30.98 -13.51
CA THR A 1056 -33.85 -29.54 -13.36
C THR A 1056 -34.81 -29.33 -12.20
N MET A 1057 -35.89 -30.12 -12.11
CA MET A 1057 -36.83 -30.03 -10.98
C MET A 1057 -36.16 -30.34 -9.63
N LEU A 1058 -35.27 -31.34 -9.60
CA LEU A 1058 -34.51 -31.69 -8.40
C LEU A 1058 -33.56 -30.57 -7.99
N ASN A 1059 -32.83 -29.97 -8.95
CA ASN A 1059 -31.93 -28.85 -8.72
C ASN A 1059 -32.69 -27.61 -8.22
N THR A 1060 -33.85 -27.29 -8.80
CA THR A 1060 -34.73 -26.22 -8.31
C THR A 1060 -35.14 -26.47 -6.85
N MET A 1061 -35.49 -27.71 -6.48
CA MET A 1061 -35.82 -28.05 -5.09
C MET A 1061 -34.60 -27.97 -4.15
N ILE A 1062 -33.40 -28.34 -4.62
CA ILE A 1062 -32.15 -28.20 -3.88
C ILE A 1062 -31.85 -26.72 -3.62
N ASP A 1063 -32.00 -25.87 -4.63
CA ASP A 1063 -31.78 -24.42 -4.53
C ASP A 1063 -32.76 -23.76 -3.54
N VAL A 1064 -34.05 -24.12 -3.61
CA VAL A 1064 -35.06 -23.65 -2.65
C VAL A 1064 -34.75 -24.15 -1.22
N ALA A 1065 -34.35 -25.42 -1.07
CA ALA A 1065 -33.96 -25.97 0.23
C ALA A 1065 -32.70 -25.29 0.79
N SER A 1066 -31.73 -24.96 -0.07
CA SER A 1066 -30.52 -24.22 0.28
C SER A 1066 -30.87 -22.82 0.80
N ALA A 1067 -31.71 -22.09 0.07
CA ALA A 1067 -32.22 -20.79 0.49
C ALA A 1067 -32.90 -20.86 1.86
N LEU A 1068 -33.83 -21.80 2.06
CA LEU A 1068 -34.53 -21.96 3.33
C LEU A 1068 -33.59 -22.32 4.49
N CYS A 1069 -32.60 -23.19 4.25
CA CYS A 1069 -31.62 -23.56 5.26
C CYS A 1069 -30.84 -22.32 5.73
N TYR A 1070 -30.37 -21.51 4.77
CA TYR A 1070 -29.71 -20.25 5.06
C TYR A 1070 -30.62 -19.28 5.82
N LEU A 1071 -31.87 -19.07 5.37
CA LEU A 1071 -32.83 -18.20 6.05
C LEU A 1071 -33.07 -18.61 7.51
N HIS A 1072 -33.19 -19.91 7.77
CA HIS A 1072 -33.37 -20.41 9.13
C HIS A 1072 -32.12 -20.20 9.99
N THR A 1073 -30.90 -20.28 9.43
CA THR A 1073 -29.68 -19.93 10.18
C THR A 1073 -29.67 -18.46 10.59
N MET A 1074 -30.26 -17.60 9.76
CA MET A 1074 -30.47 -16.17 10.00
C MET A 1074 -31.71 -15.87 10.85
N CYS A 1075 -32.38 -16.91 11.38
CA CYS A 1075 -33.62 -16.81 12.15
C CYS A 1075 -34.78 -16.12 11.41
N VAL A 1076 -34.80 -16.22 10.07
CA VAL A 1076 -35.87 -15.72 9.20
C VAL A 1076 -36.73 -16.89 8.71
N ILE A 1077 -38.04 -16.73 8.82
CA ILE A 1077 -39.03 -17.66 8.28
C ILE A 1077 -39.76 -16.96 7.14
N HIS A 1078 -39.71 -17.53 5.94
CA HIS A 1078 -40.26 -16.90 4.72
C HIS A 1078 -41.78 -16.66 4.78
N CYS A 1079 -42.53 -17.59 5.37
CA CYS A 1079 -43.98 -17.55 5.54
C CYS A 1079 -44.86 -17.48 4.26
N ASN A 1080 -44.30 -17.24 3.07
CA ASN A 1080 -45.06 -17.20 1.79
C ASN A 1080 -44.43 -18.02 0.65
N LEU A 1081 -43.89 -19.21 0.95
CA LEU A 1081 -43.21 -20.01 -0.08
C LEU A 1081 -44.23 -20.80 -0.91
N ARG A 1082 -44.28 -20.53 -2.21
CA ARG A 1082 -45.12 -21.18 -3.22
C ARG A 1082 -44.45 -21.08 -4.59
N PRO A 1083 -44.81 -21.91 -5.60
CA PRO A 1083 -44.17 -21.86 -6.92
C PRO A 1083 -44.19 -20.49 -7.60
N SER A 1084 -45.20 -19.65 -7.36
CA SER A 1084 -45.26 -18.25 -7.86
C SER A 1084 -44.14 -17.37 -7.34
N ASN A 1085 -43.61 -17.70 -6.15
CA ASN A 1085 -42.64 -16.92 -5.41
C ASN A 1085 -41.21 -17.50 -5.53
N VAL A 1086 -41.02 -18.51 -6.38
CA VAL A 1086 -39.71 -19.04 -6.76
C VAL A 1086 -39.45 -18.59 -8.19
N LEU A 1087 -38.43 -17.77 -8.39
CA LEU A 1087 -38.09 -17.22 -9.71
C LEU A 1087 -36.89 -17.97 -10.31
N LEU A 1088 -36.87 -18.10 -11.64
CA LEU A 1088 -35.81 -18.79 -12.37
C LEU A 1088 -34.96 -17.78 -13.16
N ASP A 1089 -33.66 -17.81 -12.94
CA ASP A 1089 -32.70 -16.99 -13.67
C ASP A 1089 -32.27 -17.62 -15.02
N ASN A 1090 -31.35 -16.96 -15.72
CA ASN A 1090 -30.84 -17.41 -17.03
C ASN A 1090 -30.25 -18.83 -17.03
N ASP A 1091 -29.76 -19.29 -15.87
CA ASP A 1091 -29.09 -20.58 -15.69
C ASP A 1091 -30.03 -21.62 -15.07
N MET A 1092 -31.33 -21.33 -15.02
CA MET A 1092 -32.37 -22.16 -14.39
C MET A 1092 -32.16 -22.38 -12.88
N VAL A 1093 -31.40 -21.49 -12.22
CA VAL A 1093 -31.21 -21.52 -10.78
C VAL A 1093 -32.42 -20.91 -10.09
N ALA A 1094 -32.87 -21.54 -9.00
CA ALA A 1094 -34.05 -21.10 -8.28
C ALA A 1094 -33.72 -20.02 -7.24
N HIS A 1095 -34.52 -18.95 -7.25
CA HIS A 1095 -34.42 -17.82 -6.33
C HIS A 1095 -35.72 -17.63 -5.56
N VAL A 1096 -35.65 -17.74 -4.23
CA VAL A 1096 -36.80 -17.46 -3.36
C VAL A 1096 -37.04 -15.94 -3.32
N SER A 1097 -38.29 -15.54 -3.54
CA SER A 1097 -38.74 -14.15 -3.63
C SER A 1097 -40.02 -13.94 -2.81
N ASP A 1098 -40.44 -12.67 -2.68
CA ASP A 1098 -41.65 -12.25 -1.97
C ASP A 1098 -41.63 -12.51 -0.45
N PHE A 1099 -40.82 -11.70 0.24
CA PHE A 1099 -40.66 -11.72 1.70
C PHE A 1099 -41.67 -10.82 2.42
N SER A 1100 -42.73 -10.41 1.73
CA SER A 1100 -43.76 -9.46 2.18
C SER A 1100 -44.40 -9.77 3.54
N ILE A 1101 -44.36 -11.03 4.00
CA ILE A 1101 -44.91 -11.49 5.28
C ILE A 1101 -43.90 -12.34 6.09
N ALA A 1102 -42.60 -12.24 5.78
CA ALA A 1102 -41.56 -12.99 6.47
C ALA A 1102 -41.50 -12.61 7.97
N LYS A 1103 -41.07 -13.56 8.82
CA LYS A 1103 -40.97 -13.36 10.27
C LYS A 1103 -39.57 -13.65 10.79
N ARG A 1104 -39.08 -12.79 11.67
CA ARG A 1104 -37.81 -12.98 12.38
C ARG A 1104 -38.06 -13.50 13.79
N VAL A 1105 -37.33 -14.54 14.21
CA VAL A 1105 -37.50 -15.18 15.53
C VAL A 1105 -36.31 -14.84 16.43
N SER A 1106 -36.56 -14.38 17.65
CA SER A 1106 -35.52 -13.88 18.57
C SER A 1106 -34.83 -14.96 19.42
N GLU A 1107 -35.30 -16.20 19.45
CA GLU A 1107 -34.73 -17.32 20.24
C GLU A 1107 -34.71 -18.66 19.46
N ARG A 1108 -33.56 -19.35 19.45
CA ARG A 1108 -33.33 -20.63 18.71
C ARG A 1108 -34.28 -21.77 19.11
N THR A 1109 -34.80 -21.79 20.34
CA THR A 1109 -35.74 -22.80 20.85
C THR A 1109 -37.18 -22.62 20.36
N ALA A 1110 -37.56 -21.39 19.96
CA ALA A 1110 -38.88 -21.13 19.36
C ALA A 1110 -38.90 -21.49 17.86
N ALA A 1111 -37.77 -21.31 17.15
CA ALA A 1111 -37.67 -21.61 15.71
C ALA A 1111 -37.97 -23.08 15.39
N THR A 1112 -37.53 -24.04 16.22
CA THR A 1112 -37.79 -25.48 16.01
C THR A 1112 -39.23 -25.90 16.24
N LYS A 1113 -39.93 -25.31 17.24
CA LYS A 1113 -41.35 -25.57 17.52
C LYS A 1113 -42.31 -24.84 16.57
N THR A 1114 -41.89 -23.70 16.03
CA THR A 1114 -42.72 -22.89 15.13
C THR A 1114 -42.53 -23.31 13.67
N ALA A 1115 -41.32 -23.73 13.29
CA ALA A 1115 -41.05 -24.32 11.97
C ALA A 1115 -41.91 -25.57 11.76
N THR A 1116 -41.95 -26.51 12.70
CA THR A 1116 -42.78 -27.74 12.60
C THR A 1116 -44.28 -27.46 12.46
N LYS A 1117 -44.80 -26.35 13.01
CA LYS A 1117 -46.21 -25.93 12.83
C LYS A 1117 -46.48 -25.22 11.50
N ALA A 1118 -45.51 -24.46 10.98
CA ALA A 1118 -45.65 -23.74 9.71
C ALA A 1118 -45.44 -24.66 8.48
N THR A 1119 -44.52 -25.63 8.56
CA THR A 1119 -44.34 -26.62 7.47
C THR A 1119 -45.46 -27.65 7.44
N ALA A 1120 -46.03 -28.03 8.59
CA ALA A 1120 -47.13 -29.00 8.64
C ALA A 1120 -48.46 -28.47 8.06
N GLY A 1121 -48.66 -27.14 8.03
CA GLY A 1121 -49.90 -26.52 7.52
C GLY A 1121 -49.98 -26.33 6.01
N TYR A 1122 -48.85 -26.41 5.30
CA TYR A 1122 -48.78 -26.16 3.84
C TYR A 1122 -48.21 -27.32 3.02
N MET A 1123 -47.67 -28.38 3.65
CA MET A 1123 -47.18 -29.58 2.94
C MET A 1123 -48.24 -30.68 2.71
N ALA A 1124 -49.49 -30.48 3.08
CA ALA A 1124 -50.57 -31.42 2.79
C ALA A 1124 -51.79 -30.62 2.33
N PRO A 1125 -52.09 -30.46 1.01
CA PRO A 1125 -52.17 -31.54 0.02
C PRO A 1125 -51.91 -31.08 -1.45
N ALA A 1126 -50.66 -30.85 -1.88
CA ALA A 1126 -50.37 -30.53 -3.29
C ALA A 1126 -49.19 -31.30 -3.92
N LEU A 1127 -48.61 -32.28 -3.20
CA LEU A 1127 -47.49 -33.11 -3.68
C LEU A 1127 -47.89 -34.58 -3.86
N VAL A 1128 -49.14 -34.81 -4.23
CA VAL A 1128 -49.63 -36.10 -4.73
C VAL A 1128 -50.12 -35.86 -6.16
N PHE A 1129 -49.29 -36.28 -7.11
CA PHE A 1129 -49.45 -36.27 -8.57
C PHE A 1129 -49.48 -34.90 -9.26
N TYR A 1130 -48.40 -34.58 -9.98
CA TYR A 1130 -48.36 -34.54 -11.45
C TYR A 1130 -46.91 -34.67 -11.94
#